data_AF-A0A6J1XAJ3-F1
#
_entry.id   AF-A0A6J1XAJ3-F1
#
_cell.length_a   1.000
_cell.length_b   1.000
_cell.length_c   1.000
_cell.angle_alpha   90.00
_cell.angle_beta   90.00
_cell.angle_gamma   90.00
#
_symmetry.space_group_name_H-M   'P 1'
#
loop_
_entity.id
_entity.type
_entity.pdbx_description
1 polymer ?
#
loop_
_entity_poly.entity_id
_entity_poly.type
_entity_poly.pdbx_seq_one_letter_code
_entity_poly.pdbx_strand_id
1 'polypeptide(L)'
;MLARRPRNPLQALQRRTQELKLQVDGLLSESQLKEALEASKRRDIYQRCIQLKQAIDENKDALQKLNKADEPAPIGNYNQKKEDEHSLLDKLTHQLQELAVSISRENITEIGAPPEREEDDNSAEEDEEAEEEDDDEEEESEETGDEEETEEEEKQEHESQQQATSKEYIAIGDFTAQQAGDLTFKKGEILLVIEKKPDGWWIAKNTKGNKGLIPRTYLEPYNKEEGQDSSEEGSEEDTEVGDQTAEGAEVKQRTDSHWNAVRKAISEQINTIDVLTTMGAIPSGFRPSMLFQLLEEGNQFQASYFLQPELTPSQLAFRDLMWDAKAGTIKSIPSRVSFILTLWSCKMIPLPGTSIQVLSRHVSLCLFDGNKVLSNIHTVRATWQPKKPKTWTFSPQVTGILPCLLDGDCFIRSNSSSPDLGILFELGISYIRNSTGERGELSCGWVFLKLFDASGIPIPAKTYELFLNGGTPYEKGVEVDPSVSRKAHGNVFHQMMMMRRQPQLLVKLRSSNRRSRNLLSLLPETLIGSMCSIHLLIFYRQILGDVLLKDRMSMQSADLISNTVLATFPKLLEQPDMMDALRSSWAEKESTLKRSEKRDKEFLKAMFLLVYHNCMVPLLHSTLLPPYRWAEEETEAARWKVITDFLKQNQDGEGGLQALLSPHGVHEPFDISEQTYDFLGELRKNIA
;
A
#
# COMPACT_ATOMS: atom_id res chain seq x y z
N MET A 1 71.03 22.36 1.60
CA MET A 1 70.21 21.25 1.08
C MET A 1 69.63 20.49 2.27
N LEU A 2 68.39 20.80 2.67
CA LEU A 2 67.71 20.07 3.74
C LEU A 2 67.12 18.79 3.14
N ALA A 3 67.53 17.63 3.65
CA ALA A 3 67.00 16.33 3.27
C ALA A 3 65.46 16.32 3.46
N ARG A 4 64.72 15.98 2.39
CA ARG A 4 63.25 15.83 2.44
C ARG A 4 62.90 14.80 3.54
N ARG A 5 62.23 15.25 4.60
CA ARG A 5 61.62 14.36 5.60
C ARG A 5 60.67 13.38 4.89
N PRO A 6 60.58 12.10 5.31
CA PRO A 6 59.58 11.18 4.79
C PRO A 6 58.19 11.78 5.07
N ARG A 7 57.37 11.91 4.02
CA ARG A 7 56.07 12.58 4.09
C ARG A 7 55.02 11.63 4.66
N ASN A 8 54.12 12.18 5.46
CA ASN A 8 52.93 11.50 5.96
C ASN A 8 52.08 10.97 4.78
N PRO A 9 51.78 9.66 4.72
CA PRO A 9 51.00 9.06 3.64
C PRO A 9 49.66 9.75 3.34
N LEU A 10 48.88 10.09 4.36
CA LEU A 10 47.62 10.81 4.21
C LEU A 10 47.87 12.18 3.56
N GLN A 11 48.87 12.93 4.05
CA GLN A 11 49.20 14.25 3.48
C GLN A 11 49.67 14.16 2.02
N ALA A 12 50.28 13.04 1.62
CA ALA A 12 50.64 12.79 0.23
C ALA A 12 49.40 12.52 -0.64
N LEU A 13 48.44 11.74 -0.14
CA LEU A 13 47.16 11.49 -0.82
C LEU A 13 46.32 12.78 -0.93
N GLN A 14 46.22 13.58 0.13
CA GLN A 14 45.48 14.85 0.10
C GLN A 14 46.04 15.82 -0.95
N ARG A 15 47.36 15.84 -1.10
CA ARG A 15 48.00 16.63 -2.16
C ARG A 15 47.67 16.08 -3.55
N ARG A 16 47.69 14.76 -3.74
CA ARG A 16 47.30 14.13 -5.01
C ARG A 16 45.84 14.44 -5.32
N THR A 17 44.95 14.41 -4.34
CA THR A 17 43.54 14.82 -4.52
C THR A 17 43.41 16.28 -4.93
N GLN A 18 44.19 17.19 -4.34
CA GLN A 18 44.20 18.59 -4.76
C GLN A 18 44.71 18.76 -6.19
N GLU A 19 45.73 17.99 -6.60
CA GLU A 19 46.24 17.97 -7.98
C GLU A 19 45.20 17.39 -8.96
N LEU A 20 44.43 16.39 -8.55
CA LEU A 20 43.31 15.83 -9.33
C LEU A 20 42.16 16.84 -9.43
N LYS A 21 41.80 17.50 -8.33
CA LYS A 21 40.78 18.56 -8.32
C LYS A 21 41.11 19.66 -9.32
N LEU A 22 42.36 20.16 -9.33
CA LEU A 22 42.78 21.19 -10.28
C LEU A 22 42.67 20.72 -11.75
N GLN A 23 42.90 19.43 -12.01
CA GLN A 23 42.74 18.87 -13.35
C GLN A 23 41.27 18.73 -13.74
N VAL A 24 40.39 18.34 -12.81
CA VAL A 24 38.94 18.28 -13.02
C VAL A 24 38.37 19.68 -13.25
N ASP A 25 38.70 20.65 -12.42
CA ASP A 25 38.27 22.06 -12.56
C ASP A 25 38.76 22.66 -13.88
N GLY A 26 39.99 22.32 -14.30
CA GLY A 26 40.53 22.70 -15.60
C GLY A 26 39.78 22.08 -16.78
N LEU A 27 39.41 20.80 -16.69
CA LEU A 27 38.66 20.08 -17.72
C LEU A 27 37.22 20.63 -17.84
N LEU A 28 36.58 20.96 -16.71
CA LEU A 28 35.26 21.61 -16.68
C LEU A 28 35.30 23.02 -17.28
N SER A 29 36.40 23.76 -17.06
CA SER A 29 36.58 25.07 -17.68
C SER A 29 36.81 24.96 -19.20
N GLU A 30 37.54 23.93 -19.65
CA GLU A 30 37.77 23.64 -21.08
C GLU A 30 36.47 23.25 -21.79
N SER A 31 35.55 22.55 -21.12
CA SER A 31 34.25 22.17 -21.69
C SER A 31 33.23 23.32 -21.78
N GLN A 32 33.36 24.35 -20.93
CA GLN A 32 32.46 25.52 -20.93
C GLN A 32 32.79 26.59 -21.99
N LEU A 33 33.98 26.55 -22.60
CA LEU A 33 34.36 27.50 -23.64
C LEU A 33 33.64 27.18 -24.96
N LYS A 34 32.78 28.10 -25.43
CA LYS A 34 31.96 27.99 -26.66
C LYS A 34 32.71 27.75 -27.98
N GLU A 35 34.05 27.74 -27.97
CA GLU A 35 34.91 27.33 -29.11
C GLU A 35 35.28 25.83 -29.10
N ALA A 36 34.73 25.02 -28.18
CA ALA A 36 34.91 23.57 -28.12
C ALA A 36 34.06 22.78 -29.14
N LEU A 37 33.79 23.38 -30.30
CA LEU A 37 32.91 22.84 -31.36
C LEU A 37 33.67 22.03 -32.44
N GLU A 38 34.71 21.28 -32.05
CA GLU A 38 35.34 20.30 -32.93
C GLU A 38 35.20 18.88 -32.34
N ALA A 39 34.67 17.94 -33.13
CA ALA A 39 34.43 16.56 -32.70
C ALA A 39 35.71 15.84 -32.23
N SER A 40 36.90 16.27 -32.66
CA SER A 40 38.19 15.79 -32.15
C SER A 40 38.42 16.18 -30.68
N LYS A 41 38.20 17.46 -30.33
CA LYS A 41 38.36 17.96 -28.97
C LYS A 41 37.35 17.36 -28.00
N ARG A 42 36.11 17.10 -28.44
CA ARG A 42 35.11 16.37 -27.63
C ARG A 42 35.57 14.96 -27.26
N ARG A 43 36.16 14.22 -28.21
CA ARG A 43 36.75 12.90 -27.94
C ARG A 43 37.95 13.00 -26.99
N ASP A 44 38.79 14.02 -27.15
CA ASP A 44 39.93 14.24 -26.26
C ASP A 44 39.49 14.55 -24.82
N ILE A 45 38.47 15.40 -24.63
CA ILE A 45 37.89 15.72 -23.32
C ILE A 45 37.27 14.47 -22.70
N TYR A 46 36.52 13.67 -23.48
CA TYR A 46 35.95 12.41 -23.01
C TYR A 46 37.03 11.41 -22.58
N GLN A 47 38.12 11.28 -23.34
CA GLN A 47 39.23 10.41 -22.99
C GLN A 47 39.97 10.88 -21.72
N ARG A 48 40.18 12.19 -21.55
CA ARG A 48 40.75 12.77 -20.32
C ARG A 48 39.82 12.57 -19.12
N CYS A 49 38.51 12.62 -19.33
CA CYS A 49 37.50 12.36 -18.29
C CYS A 49 37.61 10.92 -17.74
N ILE A 50 37.77 9.93 -18.63
CA ILE A 50 37.99 8.53 -18.23
C ILE A 50 39.32 8.38 -17.47
N GLN A 51 40.40 9.01 -17.95
CA GLN A 51 41.71 8.95 -17.30
C GLN A 51 41.69 9.57 -15.89
N LEU A 52 41.01 10.70 -15.72
CA LEU A 52 40.88 11.34 -14.41
C LEU A 52 39.99 10.52 -13.46
N LYS A 53 38.91 9.92 -13.95
CA LYS A 53 38.07 9.01 -13.14
C LYS A 53 38.90 7.83 -12.64
N GLN A 54 39.67 7.18 -13.52
CA GLN A 54 40.56 6.09 -13.13
C GLN A 54 41.61 6.54 -12.09
N ALA A 55 42.20 7.73 -12.26
CA ALA A 55 43.18 8.25 -11.31
C ALA A 55 42.56 8.62 -9.94
N ILE A 56 41.28 9.01 -9.91
CA ILE A 56 40.51 9.26 -8.68
C ILE A 56 40.20 7.95 -7.97
N ASP A 57 39.76 6.93 -8.72
CA ASP A 57 39.45 5.59 -8.17
C ASP A 57 40.72 4.94 -7.59
N GLU A 58 41.87 5.03 -8.27
CA GLU A 58 43.16 4.61 -7.72
C GLU A 58 43.53 5.33 -6.41
N ASN A 59 43.20 6.62 -6.30
CA ASN A 59 43.49 7.42 -5.12
C ASN A 59 42.52 7.08 -3.97
N LYS A 60 41.26 6.73 -4.29
CA LYS A 60 40.24 6.24 -3.36
C LYS A 60 40.63 4.88 -2.79
N ASP A 61 41.10 3.95 -3.63
CA ASP A 61 41.62 2.65 -3.20
C ASP A 61 42.85 2.80 -2.28
N ALA A 62 43.77 3.70 -2.63
CA ALA A 62 44.94 3.99 -1.82
C ALA A 62 44.56 4.61 -0.46
N LEU A 63 43.55 5.47 -0.43
CA LEU A 63 43.00 6.05 0.79
C LEU A 63 42.31 4.99 1.67
N GLN A 64 41.55 4.08 1.06
CA GLN A 64 40.86 2.99 1.77
C GLN A 64 41.86 2.07 2.47
N LYS A 65 42.95 1.71 1.79
CA LYS A 65 44.05 0.87 2.30
C LYS A 65 44.89 1.54 3.41
N LEU A 66 44.79 2.86 3.60
CA LEU A 66 45.60 3.61 4.56
C LEU A 66 45.05 3.52 6.00
N ASN A 67 45.82 2.95 6.92
CA ASN A 67 45.46 2.85 8.33
C ASN A 67 46.24 3.86 9.19
N LYS A 68 45.66 4.21 10.36
CA LYS A 68 46.28 5.15 11.31
C LYS A 68 47.68 4.72 11.77
N ALA A 69 48.00 3.43 11.70
CA ALA A 69 49.30 2.86 12.06
C ALA A 69 50.40 3.11 11.01
N ASP A 70 50.03 3.46 9.77
CA ASP A 70 50.96 3.71 8.66
C ASP A 70 51.54 5.13 8.69
N GLU A 71 51.03 5.98 9.59
CA GLU A 71 51.46 7.37 9.75
C GLU A 71 52.67 7.49 10.69
N PRO A 72 53.79 8.09 10.24
CA PRO A 72 55.00 8.22 11.07
C PRO A 72 54.85 9.26 12.19
N ALA A 73 53.78 10.07 12.20
CA ALA A 73 53.48 11.06 13.23
C ALA A 73 51.98 11.08 13.57
N PRO A 74 51.59 11.25 14.85
CA PRO A 74 50.18 11.32 15.23
C PRO A 74 49.46 12.50 14.57
N ILE A 75 48.52 12.21 13.68
CA ILE A 75 47.64 13.21 13.06
C ILE A 75 46.37 13.36 13.90
N GLY A 76 46.12 14.57 14.42
CA GLY A 76 44.85 14.90 15.07
C GLY A 76 43.68 14.82 14.09
N ASN A 77 42.55 14.24 14.55
CA ASN A 77 41.33 14.02 13.76
C ASN A 77 41.56 13.21 12.46
N TYR A 78 42.41 12.17 12.52
CA TYR A 78 42.73 11.33 11.35
C TYR A 78 41.49 10.76 10.65
N ASN A 79 40.53 10.19 11.40
CA ASN A 79 39.32 9.60 10.81
C ASN A 79 38.47 10.66 10.11
N GLN A 80 38.30 11.84 10.72
CA GLN A 80 37.56 12.94 10.09
C GLN A 80 38.25 13.40 8.80
N LYS A 81 39.57 13.57 8.81
CA LYS A 81 40.33 13.97 7.62
C LYS A 81 40.28 12.92 6.51
N LYS A 82 40.25 11.63 6.85
CA LYS A 82 40.09 10.54 5.89
C LYS A 82 38.68 10.56 5.27
N GLU A 83 37.66 10.81 6.07
CA GLU A 83 36.26 10.93 5.62
C GLU A 83 36.05 12.17 4.73
N ASP A 84 36.57 13.32 5.14
CA ASP A 84 36.49 14.57 4.35
C ASP A 84 37.16 14.39 2.97
N GLU A 85 38.25 13.64 2.92
CA GLU A 85 38.97 13.34 1.67
C GLU A 85 38.20 12.35 0.78
N HIS A 86 37.54 11.36 1.37
CA HIS A 86 36.66 10.43 0.65
C HIS A 86 35.47 11.17 0.03
N SER A 87 34.82 12.05 0.81
CA SER A 87 33.72 12.89 0.32
C SER A 87 34.15 13.82 -0.82
N LEU A 88 35.38 14.34 -0.78
CA LEU A 88 35.92 15.16 -1.87
C LEU A 88 36.15 14.35 -3.15
N LEU A 89 36.71 13.14 -3.04
CA LEU A 89 36.92 12.26 -4.20
C LEU A 89 35.58 11.84 -4.83
N ASP A 90 34.56 11.53 -4.02
CA ASP A 90 33.21 11.20 -4.52
C ASP A 90 32.58 12.36 -5.29
N LYS A 91 32.73 13.60 -4.80
CA LYS A 91 32.27 14.81 -5.50
C LYS A 91 32.95 14.98 -6.86
N LEU A 92 34.27 14.76 -6.93
CA LEU A 92 35.01 14.85 -8.20
C LEU A 92 34.58 13.75 -9.19
N THR A 93 34.31 12.54 -8.70
CA THR A 93 33.80 11.44 -9.53
C THR A 93 32.42 11.79 -10.13
N HIS A 94 31.53 12.39 -9.34
CA HIS A 94 30.21 12.83 -9.81
C HIS A 94 30.33 13.88 -10.91
N GLN A 95 31.16 14.91 -10.71
CA GLN A 95 31.38 15.97 -11.69
C GLN A 95 31.92 15.45 -13.02
N LEU A 96 32.83 14.48 -13.00
CA LEU A 96 33.33 13.83 -14.22
C LEU A 96 32.25 12.97 -14.89
N GLN A 97 31.40 12.31 -14.12
CA GLN A 97 30.33 11.48 -14.66
C GLN A 97 29.25 12.31 -15.35
N GLU A 98 28.85 13.44 -14.76
CA GLU A 98 27.97 14.42 -15.40
C GLU A 98 28.57 14.96 -16.70
N LEU A 99 29.86 15.31 -16.68
CA LEU A 99 30.57 15.78 -17.88
C LEU A 99 30.59 14.71 -18.98
N ALA A 100 30.90 13.45 -18.65
CA ALA A 100 30.91 12.35 -19.61
C ALA A 100 29.51 12.10 -20.22
N VAL A 101 28.45 12.18 -19.42
CA VAL A 101 27.06 12.07 -19.88
C VAL A 101 26.69 13.23 -20.80
N SER A 102 27.07 14.46 -20.47
CA SER A 102 26.81 15.63 -21.32
C SER A 102 27.48 15.50 -22.71
N ILE A 103 28.74 15.07 -22.76
CA ILE A 103 29.49 14.88 -24.02
C ILE A 103 28.91 13.72 -24.85
N SER A 104 28.46 12.64 -24.21
CA SER A 104 27.86 11.50 -24.91
C SER A 104 26.49 11.82 -25.51
N ARG A 105 25.67 12.65 -24.83
CA ARG A 105 24.39 13.14 -25.37
C ARG A 105 24.58 14.00 -26.62
N GLU A 106 25.60 14.85 -26.65
CA GLU A 106 25.91 15.70 -27.81
C GLU A 106 26.44 14.93 -29.03
N ASN A 107 27.06 13.75 -28.84
CA ASN A 107 27.50 12.90 -29.96
C ASN A 107 26.32 12.18 -30.65
N ILE A 108 25.17 12.05 -30.00
CA ILE A 108 23.97 11.37 -30.55
C ILE A 108 23.22 12.29 -31.53
N THR A 109 23.38 13.61 -31.41
CA THR A 109 22.73 14.60 -32.28
C THR A 109 23.37 14.76 -33.68
N GLU A 110 24.58 14.22 -33.92
CA GLU A 110 25.30 14.43 -35.21
C GLU A 110 25.38 13.21 -36.14
N ILE A 111 24.83 12.04 -35.78
CA ILE A 111 24.85 10.85 -36.66
C ILE A 111 23.41 10.41 -36.96
N GLY A 112 22.73 11.18 -37.81
CA GLY A 112 21.42 10.85 -38.35
C GLY A 112 21.45 10.72 -39.88
N ALA A 113 21.78 9.52 -40.38
CA ALA A 113 21.27 8.95 -41.65
C ALA A 113 21.88 7.55 -41.89
N PRO A 114 21.07 6.48 -42.07
CA PRO A 114 21.57 5.14 -42.41
C PRO A 114 21.60 4.90 -43.94
N PRO A 115 22.43 3.95 -44.40
CA PRO A 115 22.01 3.11 -45.51
C PRO A 115 22.05 1.62 -45.15
N GLU A 116 21.44 0.87 -46.07
CA GLU A 116 20.80 -0.43 -45.95
C GLU A 116 21.75 -1.65 -45.86
N ARG A 117 21.21 -2.70 -45.24
CA ARG A 117 21.34 -4.17 -45.50
C ARG A 117 22.72 -4.77 -45.82
N GLU A 118 23.05 -5.86 -45.11
CA GLU A 118 23.16 -7.20 -45.74
C GLU A 118 23.13 -8.33 -44.69
N GLU A 119 22.58 -9.46 -45.12
CA GLU A 119 22.45 -10.75 -44.43
C GLU A 119 23.82 -11.48 -44.41
N ASP A 120 24.14 -12.23 -43.36
CA ASP A 120 24.37 -13.69 -43.47
C ASP A 120 24.74 -14.36 -42.13
N ASP A 121 23.94 -15.36 -41.81
CA ASP A 121 24.22 -16.71 -41.32
C ASP A 121 25.43 -17.06 -40.42
N ASN A 122 25.07 -17.66 -39.28
CA ASN A 122 25.40 -19.04 -38.87
C ASN A 122 26.27 -19.31 -37.63
N SER A 123 25.84 -20.37 -36.94
CA SER A 123 26.56 -21.31 -36.06
C SER A 123 26.64 -21.03 -34.56
N ALA A 124 26.73 -22.17 -33.86
CA ALA A 124 26.24 -22.45 -32.54
C ALA A 124 27.37 -22.84 -31.58
N GLU A 125 26.94 -23.05 -30.32
CA GLU A 125 27.54 -23.86 -29.24
C GLU A 125 28.45 -23.17 -28.20
N GLU A 126 27.91 -23.23 -26.98
CA GLU A 126 28.47 -23.73 -25.71
C GLU A 126 29.53 -22.93 -24.93
N ASP A 127 29.11 -22.67 -23.68
CA ASP A 127 29.81 -22.66 -22.39
C ASP A 127 31.14 -21.90 -22.23
N GLU A 128 31.16 -20.93 -21.31
CA GLU A 128 31.72 -21.16 -19.97
C GLU A 128 31.48 -19.97 -19.03
N GLU A 129 31.57 -20.29 -17.75
CA GLU A 129 31.23 -19.51 -16.57
C GLU A 129 32.05 -18.21 -16.40
N ALA A 130 31.42 -17.19 -15.84
CA ALA A 130 32.07 -16.31 -14.88
C ALA A 130 31.01 -15.72 -13.95
N GLU A 131 31.29 -15.82 -12.65
CA GLU A 131 30.65 -15.05 -11.58
C GLU A 131 30.74 -13.56 -11.87
N GLU A 132 29.86 -12.76 -11.26
CA GLU A 132 30.18 -11.51 -10.56
C GLU A 132 28.87 -10.96 -9.96
N GLU A 133 29.07 -10.32 -8.82
CA GLU A 133 28.09 -9.69 -7.95
C GLU A 133 27.48 -8.45 -8.61
N ASP A 134 26.22 -8.12 -8.31
CA ASP A 134 25.87 -6.83 -7.68
C ASP A 134 24.36 -6.55 -7.62
N ASP A 135 24.01 -6.05 -6.43
CA ASP A 135 22.95 -5.09 -6.06
C ASP A 135 22.96 -3.88 -7.04
N ASP A 136 21.97 -3.02 -7.23
CA ASP A 136 20.70 -2.72 -6.59
C ASP A 136 19.97 -1.79 -7.59
N GLU A 137 18.95 -1.14 -7.09
CA GLU A 137 17.84 -0.50 -7.77
C GLU A 137 18.14 0.92 -8.28
N GLU A 138 17.06 1.51 -8.79
CA GLU A 138 16.95 2.72 -9.58
C GLU A 138 16.99 4.00 -8.73
N GLU A 139 17.26 5.14 -9.37
CA GLU A 139 16.89 6.46 -8.86
C GLU A 139 16.15 7.24 -9.97
N GLU A 140 15.02 7.84 -9.59
CA GLU A 140 14.41 9.00 -10.27
C GLU A 140 15.09 10.30 -9.78
N SER A 141 14.98 11.38 -10.55
CA SER A 141 14.56 12.72 -10.07
C SER A 141 14.72 13.73 -11.21
N GLU A 142 13.65 14.47 -11.52
CA GLU A 142 13.41 15.89 -11.18
C GLU A 142 14.26 16.87 -12.01
N GLU A 143 13.64 17.93 -12.55
CA GLU A 143 13.73 19.26 -11.94
C GLU A 143 13.11 20.38 -12.79
N THR A 144 12.93 21.47 -12.05
CA THR A 144 12.28 22.76 -12.20
C THR A 144 12.93 23.81 -13.10
N GLY A 145 12.15 24.87 -13.33
CA GLY A 145 12.62 26.27 -13.46
C GLY A 145 12.60 26.81 -14.89
N ASP A 146 12.47 28.10 -15.17
CA ASP A 146 12.01 29.34 -14.52
C ASP A 146 12.08 30.38 -15.67
N GLU A 147 11.33 31.51 -15.67
CA GLU A 147 11.78 32.78 -16.30
C GLU A 147 10.78 33.96 -16.17
N GLU A 148 11.27 34.99 -15.46
CA GLU A 148 11.25 36.46 -15.55
C GLU A 148 10.09 37.35 -16.11
N GLU A 149 10.10 38.57 -15.56
CA GLU A 149 9.12 39.67 -15.49
C GLU A 149 8.91 40.49 -16.78
N THR A 150 7.73 41.09 -16.97
CA THR A 150 7.53 42.56 -17.12
C THR A 150 6.05 42.97 -17.27
N GLU A 151 5.78 44.22 -16.85
CA GLU A 151 4.67 45.14 -17.17
C GLU A 151 3.54 45.34 -16.15
N GLU A 152 3.55 46.56 -15.60
CA GLU A 152 2.49 47.23 -14.84
C GLU A 152 1.39 47.71 -15.79
N GLU A 153 0.15 47.29 -15.55
CA GLU A 153 -1.16 47.90 -15.86
C GLU A 153 -2.16 46.76 -15.59
N GLU A 154 -2.89 46.71 -14.48
CA GLU A 154 -4.24 47.28 -14.39
C GLU A 154 -4.71 47.21 -12.92
N LYS A 155 -4.88 48.38 -12.30
CA LYS A 155 -5.84 48.55 -11.19
C LYS A 155 -7.18 48.88 -11.83
N GLN A 156 -8.08 47.89 -11.89
CA GLN A 156 -9.56 47.98 -11.85
C GLN A 156 -10.13 46.84 -12.68
N GLU A 157 -10.41 45.70 -12.05
CA GLU A 157 -11.55 44.81 -12.35
C GLU A 157 -11.40 43.52 -11.53
N HIS A 158 -11.82 43.57 -10.26
CA HIS A 158 -12.32 42.36 -9.58
C HIS A 158 -13.29 42.72 -8.44
N GLU A 159 -14.18 43.69 -8.68
CA GLU A 159 -15.47 43.74 -7.99
C GLU A 159 -16.52 43.01 -8.82
N SER A 160 -16.43 41.68 -8.85
CA SER A 160 -17.58 40.77 -9.01
C SER A 160 -17.07 39.33 -9.00
N GLN A 161 -17.84 38.45 -8.35
CA GLN A 161 -17.63 36.98 -8.24
C GLN A 161 -16.84 36.43 -7.05
N GLN A 162 -16.91 37.07 -5.87
CA GLN A 162 -16.82 36.35 -4.59
C GLN A 162 -18.19 36.28 -3.91
N GLN A 163 -19.07 35.44 -4.46
CA GLN A 163 -20.17 34.83 -3.69
C GLN A 163 -19.88 33.33 -3.61
N ALA A 164 -18.82 33.00 -2.88
CA ALA A 164 -18.58 31.64 -2.42
C ALA A 164 -19.47 31.38 -1.19
N THR A 165 -20.15 30.24 -1.22
CA THR A 165 -21.18 29.77 -0.29
C THR A 165 -20.80 29.91 1.19
N SER A 166 -21.31 30.92 1.88
CA SER A 166 -21.25 30.97 3.35
C SER A 166 -22.20 29.92 3.92
N LYS A 167 -21.65 28.83 4.49
CA LYS A 167 -22.45 27.74 5.09
C LYS A 167 -22.74 28.04 6.57
N GLU A 168 -23.98 27.79 6.99
CA GLU A 168 -24.42 27.90 8.39
C GLU A 168 -23.98 26.68 9.20
N TYR A 169 -23.50 26.90 10.41
CA TYR A 169 -23.08 25.86 11.36
C TYR A 169 -23.76 26.10 12.71
N ILE A 170 -24.05 25.03 13.45
CA ILE A 170 -24.56 25.10 14.83
C ILE A 170 -23.45 24.80 15.82
N ALA A 171 -23.38 25.57 16.90
CA ALA A 171 -22.44 25.33 17.99
C ALA A 171 -22.86 24.13 18.84
N ILE A 172 -21.99 23.14 19.01
CA ILE A 172 -22.27 21.94 19.84
C ILE A 172 -21.84 22.09 21.31
N GLY A 173 -21.16 23.18 21.66
CA GLY A 173 -20.73 23.52 23.01
C GLY A 173 -20.59 25.02 23.23
N ASP A 174 -20.50 25.44 24.49
CA ASP A 174 -20.24 26.84 24.85
C ASP A 174 -18.76 27.18 24.62
N PHE A 175 -18.48 28.36 24.06
CA PHE A 175 -17.13 28.86 23.90
C PHE A 175 -17.05 30.32 24.37
N THR A 176 -16.18 30.57 25.34
CA THR A 176 -15.91 31.91 25.86
C THR A 176 -14.60 32.40 25.26
N ALA A 177 -14.62 33.59 24.64
CA ALA A 177 -13.45 34.21 24.02
C ALA A 177 -12.30 34.30 25.04
N GLN A 178 -11.13 33.77 24.68
CA GLN A 178 -9.95 33.77 25.54
C GLN A 178 -8.94 34.85 25.13
N GLN A 179 -8.97 35.25 23.85
CA GLN A 179 -8.10 36.28 23.29
C GLN A 179 -8.88 37.37 22.54
N ALA A 180 -8.25 38.54 22.39
CA ALA A 180 -8.81 39.62 21.59
C ALA A 180 -8.88 39.19 20.12
N GLY A 181 -10.09 39.05 19.59
CA GLY A 181 -10.35 38.54 18.24
C GLY A 181 -11.17 37.25 18.21
N ASP A 182 -11.34 36.57 19.35
CA ASP A 182 -12.20 35.41 19.47
C ASP A 182 -13.68 35.80 19.57
N LEU A 183 -14.56 34.97 19.02
CA LEU A 183 -16.00 35.15 19.12
C LEU A 183 -16.57 34.26 20.22
N THR A 184 -17.20 34.86 21.24
CA THR A 184 -17.96 34.11 22.25
C THR A 184 -19.30 33.64 21.69
N PHE A 185 -19.63 32.36 21.86
CA PHE A 185 -20.91 31.77 21.43
C PHE A 185 -21.37 30.69 22.41
N LYS A 186 -22.67 30.38 22.42
CA LYS A 186 -23.25 29.32 23.25
C LYS A 186 -23.65 28.10 22.42
N LYS A 187 -23.72 26.94 23.08
CA LYS A 187 -24.29 25.71 22.51
C LYS A 187 -25.68 25.99 21.93
N GLY A 188 -25.90 25.54 20.70
CA GLY A 188 -27.11 25.77 19.91
C GLY A 188 -27.10 27.06 19.09
N GLU A 189 -26.10 27.93 19.20
CA GLU A 189 -26.02 29.16 18.41
C GLU A 189 -25.62 28.88 16.95
N ILE A 190 -26.33 29.51 16.01
CA ILE A 190 -26.02 29.40 14.57
C ILE A 190 -24.95 30.44 14.21
N LEU A 191 -23.87 29.97 13.59
CA LEU A 191 -22.71 30.74 13.19
C LEU A 191 -22.51 30.64 11.68
N LEU A 192 -22.31 31.79 11.04
CA LEU A 192 -22.01 31.86 9.62
C LEU A 192 -20.49 31.82 9.43
N VAL A 193 -19.95 30.74 8.87
CA VAL A 193 -18.52 30.62 8.62
C VAL A 193 -18.14 31.40 7.37
N ILE A 194 -17.26 32.38 7.54
CA ILE A 194 -16.77 33.29 6.49
C ILE A 194 -15.47 32.75 5.89
N GLU A 195 -14.56 32.25 6.72
CA GLU A 195 -13.25 31.79 6.29
C GLU A 195 -12.83 30.54 7.08
N LYS A 196 -12.30 29.53 6.37
CA LYS A 196 -11.82 28.28 6.93
C LYS A 196 -10.29 28.23 6.82
N LYS A 197 -9.60 28.37 7.94
CA LYS A 197 -8.14 28.21 7.99
C LYS A 197 -7.76 26.75 8.29
N PRO A 198 -6.60 26.29 7.77
CA PRO A 198 -6.12 24.91 7.94
C PRO A 198 -5.62 24.59 9.36
N ASP A 199 -5.41 25.61 10.20
CA ASP A 199 -4.98 25.50 11.62
C ASP A 199 -6.13 25.14 12.59
N GLY A 200 -7.36 24.95 12.07
CA GLY A 200 -8.54 24.62 12.87
C GLY A 200 -9.29 25.81 13.47
N TRP A 201 -8.83 27.05 13.24
CA TRP A 201 -9.47 28.27 13.70
C TRP A 201 -10.19 28.99 12.55
N TRP A 202 -11.51 29.05 12.61
CA TRP A 202 -12.33 29.63 11.55
C TRP A 202 -12.79 31.03 11.90
N ILE A 203 -12.99 31.87 10.90
CA ILE A 203 -13.63 33.17 11.11
C ILE A 203 -15.12 33.00 10.87
N ALA A 204 -15.91 33.29 11.88
CA ALA A 204 -17.36 33.24 11.78
C ALA A 204 -18.02 34.52 12.27
N LYS A 205 -19.28 34.69 11.88
CA LYS A 205 -20.15 35.78 12.32
C LYS A 205 -21.33 35.17 13.07
N ASN A 206 -21.59 35.64 14.29
CA ASN A 206 -22.77 35.24 15.04
C ASN A 206 -24.03 35.98 14.57
N THR A 207 -25.18 35.55 15.08
CA THR A 207 -26.49 36.18 14.81
C THR A 207 -26.55 37.66 15.24
N LYS A 208 -25.73 38.07 16.21
CA LYS A 208 -25.59 39.46 16.68
C LYS A 208 -24.69 40.32 15.78
N GLY A 209 -24.09 39.73 14.75
CA GLY A 209 -23.26 40.42 13.77
C GLY A 209 -21.78 40.55 14.14
N ASN A 210 -21.37 40.06 15.30
CA ASN A 210 -19.99 40.07 15.75
C ASN A 210 -19.19 39.00 14.98
N LYS A 211 -18.01 39.41 14.49
CA LYS A 211 -17.07 38.52 13.80
C LYS A 211 -15.91 38.20 14.72
N GLY A 212 -15.43 36.97 14.67
CA GLY A 212 -14.22 36.57 15.39
C GLY A 212 -13.83 35.14 15.07
N LEU A 213 -12.68 34.74 15.63
CA LEU A 213 -12.14 33.41 15.53
C LEU A 213 -12.91 32.44 16.41
N ILE A 214 -13.21 31.27 15.86
CA ILE A 214 -13.89 30.18 16.54
C ILE A 214 -13.19 28.85 16.24
N PRO A 215 -13.09 27.94 17.22
CA PRO A 215 -12.54 26.61 16.99
C PRO A 215 -13.54 25.75 16.19
N ARG A 216 -13.07 25.13 15.10
CA ARG A 216 -13.89 24.20 14.30
C ARG A 216 -14.51 23.07 15.14
N THR A 217 -13.81 22.61 16.17
CA THR A 217 -14.20 21.47 17.02
C THR A 217 -15.52 21.68 17.77
N TYR A 218 -16.03 22.92 17.81
CA TYR A 218 -17.29 23.26 18.47
C TYR A 218 -18.45 23.44 17.48
N LEU A 219 -18.30 23.04 16.21
CA LEU A 219 -19.27 23.31 15.14
C LEU A 219 -19.72 22.05 14.40
N GLU A 220 -21.00 22.00 14.06
CA GLU A 220 -21.60 20.99 13.20
C GLU A 220 -22.37 21.67 12.04
N PRO A 221 -22.35 21.15 10.80
CA PRO A 221 -23.11 21.73 9.69
C PRO A 221 -24.61 21.80 10.02
N TYR A 222 -25.23 22.96 9.85
CA TYR A 222 -26.65 23.12 10.11
C TYR A 222 -27.45 22.78 8.84
N ASN A 223 -28.03 21.56 8.80
CA ASN A 223 -28.97 21.14 7.75
C ASN A 223 -30.41 21.39 8.21
N LYS A 224 -31.21 22.03 7.36
CA LYS A 224 -32.53 22.58 7.73
C LYS A 224 -33.69 21.76 7.14
N GLU A 225 -33.67 20.45 7.34
CA GLU A 225 -34.76 19.47 7.10
C GLU A 225 -34.46 18.34 8.10
N GLU A 226 -35.22 18.00 9.15
CA GLU A 226 -36.64 17.68 9.32
C GLU A 226 -37.15 18.09 10.73
N GLY A 227 -38.47 18.14 10.92
CA GLY A 227 -39.16 18.78 12.05
C GLY A 227 -39.40 17.95 13.33
N GLN A 228 -39.50 18.71 14.43
CA GLN A 228 -40.35 18.56 15.63
C GLN A 228 -40.86 17.16 16.05
N ASP A 229 -40.42 16.70 17.22
CA ASP A 229 -41.33 16.48 18.37
C ASP A 229 -40.57 16.47 19.72
N SER A 230 -41.25 17.02 20.73
CA SER A 230 -40.94 17.19 22.17
C SER A 230 -40.82 15.83 22.92
N SER A 231 -40.29 15.66 24.14
CA SER A 231 -40.13 16.47 25.36
C SER A 231 -39.28 15.70 26.40
N GLU A 232 -38.46 16.44 27.15
CA GLU A 232 -38.23 16.40 28.62
C GLU A 232 -37.87 15.12 29.42
N GLU A 233 -36.76 15.31 30.15
CA GLU A 233 -36.43 14.89 31.53
C GLU A 233 -35.83 13.50 31.84
N GLY A 234 -34.74 13.54 32.62
CA GLY A 234 -34.08 12.39 33.23
C GLY A 234 -32.60 12.64 33.55
N SER A 235 -32.30 13.64 34.39
CA SER A 235 -30.98 13.86 34.99
C SER A 235 -30.73 12.86 36.11
N GLU A 236 -29.66 12.07 36.04
CA GLU A 236 -29.09 11.40 37.20
C GLU A 236 -27.57 11.62 37.22
N GLU A 237 -27.13 12.16 38.36
CA GLU A 237 -25.77 12.47 38.75
C GLU A 237 -25.05 11.17 39.13
N ASP A 238 -23.91 10.85 38.52
CA ASP A 238 -22.99 9.85 39.05
C ASP A 238 -21.84 10.55 39.77
N THR A 239 -21.74 10.24 41.07
CA THR A 239 -20.76 10.75 42.01
C THR A 239 -19.44 9.99 41.85
N GLU A 240 -18.38 10.69 41.50
CA GLU A 240 -17.01 10.17 41.60
C GLU A 240 -16.65 9.90 43.07
N VAL A 241 -16.27 8.66 43.37
CA VAL A 241 -15.43 8.34 44.53
C VAL A 241 -14.09 7.88 43.98
N GLY A 242 -13.07 8.71 44.17
CA GLY A 242 -11.71 8.42 43.79
C GLY A 242 -11.07 7.36 44.68
N ASP A 243 -10.12 6.63 44.10
CA ASP A 243 -8.92 6.24 44.81
C ASP A 243 -7.70 6.48 43.92
N GLN A 244 -6.71 7.14 44.50
CA GLN A 244 -5.45 7.52 43.89
C GLN A 244 -4.39 6.52 44.30
N THR A 245 -3.72 5.89 43.34
CA THR A 245 -2.28 5.60 43.47
C THR A 245 -1.60 5.66 42.10
N ALA A 246 -0.51 6.44 42.06
CA ALA A 246 0.45 6.66 40.98
C ALA A 246 1.03 5.35 40.40
N GLU A 247 1.54 5.24 39.16
CA GLU A 247 2.60 6.04 38.54
C GLU A 247 2.55 6.00 36.99
N GLY A 248 2.76 7.17 36.37
CA GLY A 248 3.67 7.40 35.25
C GLY A 248 3.60 6.54 33.98
N ALA A 249 2.73 6.92 33.05
CA ALA A 249 3.06 6.94 31.62
C ALA A 249 2.11 7.91 30.89
N GLU A 250 2.68 8.92 30.23
CA GLU A 250 1.94 9.89 29.42
C GLU A 250 1.20 9.17 28.28
N VAL A 251 -0.12 9.09 28.40
CA VAL A 251 -1.01 8.71 27.31
C VAL A 251 -1.11 9.94 26.40
N LYS A 252 -0.34 9.94 25.30
CA LYS A 252 -0.59 10.87 24.19
C LYS A 252 -2.02 10.63 23.68
N GLN A 253 -2.93 11.55 23.97
CA GLN A 253 -4.25 11.58 23.36
C GLN A 253 -4.10 11.71 21.85
N ARG A 254 -4.58 10.71 21.11
CA ARG A 254 -4.65 10.73 19.65
C ARG A 254 -5.79 11.60 19.18
N THR A 255 -5.49 12.52 18.27
CA THR A 255 -6.44 13.35 17.53
C THR A 255 -6.63 12.78 16.13
N ASP A 256 -7.28 11.62 16.00
CA ASP A 256 -7.70 11.10 14.69
C ASP A 256 -9.23 11.00 14.68
N SER A 257 -9.88 11.70 13.74
CA SER A 257 -11.34 11.70 13.58
C SER A 257 -11.92 10.30 13.30
N HIS A 258 -11.14 9.43 12.64
CA HIS A 258 -11.51 8.06 12.33
C HIS A 258 -11.65 7.19 13.59
N TRP A 259 -10.78 7.38 14.58
CA TRP A 259 -10.82 6.61 15.82
C TRP A 259 -12.04 6.93 16.68
N ASN A 260 -12.55 8.16 16.61
CA ASN A 260 -13.77 8.53 17.32
C ASN A 260 -15.01 7.86 16.70
N ALA A 261 -15.03 7.65 15.38
CA ALA A 261 -16.10 6.89 14.70
C ALA A 261 -16.03 5.40 15.05
N VAL A 262 -14.84 4.79 14.96
CA VAL A 262 -14.58 3.41 15.42
C VAL A 262 -14.99 3.25 16.89
N ARG A 263 -14.61 4.17 17.78
CA ARG A 263 -15.04 4.15 19.20
C ARG A 263 -16.55 4.26 19.37
N LYS A 264 -17.22 5.09 18.57
CA LYS A 264 -18.68 5.25 18.64
C LYS A 264 -19.41 3.98 18.18
N ALA A 265 -19.00 3.39 17.06
CA ALA A 265 -19.53 2.12 16.56
C ALA A 265 -19.24 0.96 17.52
N ILE A 266 -18.01 0.91 18.06
CA ILE A 266 -17.62 -0.01 19.13
C ILE A 266 -18.52 0.21 20.35
N SER A 267 -18.75 1.44 20.81
CA SER A 267 -19.58 1.71 21.99
C SER A 267 -21.06 1.35 21.81
N GLU A 268 -21.61 1.52 20.61
CA GLU A 268 -23.00 1.14 20.27
C GLU A 268 -23.17 -0.39 20.16
N GLN A 269 -22.20 -1.10 19.57
CA GLN A 269 -22.18 -2.58 19.48
C GLN A 269 -21.70 -3.27 20.77
N ILE A 270 -20.96 -2.58 21.65
CA ILE A 270 -20.54 -3.10 22.95
C ILE A 270 -21.77 -3.45 23.80
N ASN A 271 -22.84 -2.66 23.77
CA ASN A 271 -24.04 -2.95 24.55
C ASN A 271 -24.70 -4.30 24.17
N THR A 272 -24.73 -4.67 22.89
CA THR A 272 -25.31 -5.94 22.44
C THR A 272 -24.41 -7.13 22.77
N ILE A 273 -23.09 -6.93 22.75
CA ILE A 273 -22.07 -7.95 22.99
C ILE A 273 -21.80 -8.17 24.47
N ASP A 274 -21.89 -7.15 25.31
CA ASP A 274 -21.86 -7.29 26.76
C ASP A 274 -23.08 -8.07 27.25
N VAL A 275 -24.25 -7.88 26.62
CA VAL A 275 -25.42 -8.74 26.84
C VAL A 275 -25.13 -10.18 26.41
N LEU A 276 -24.53 -10.42 25.24
CA LEU A 276 -24.16 -11.77 24.79
C LEU A 276 -23.13 -12.42 25.73
N THR A 277 -22.11 -11.69 26.16
CA THR A 277 -21.09 -12.17 27.09
C THR A 277 -21.71 -12.48 28.45
N THR A 278 -22.58 -11.61 28.95
CA THR A 278 -23.31 -11.78 30.22
C THR A 278 -24.27 -12.98 30.16
N MET A 279 -24.88 -13.22 28.99
CA MET A 279 -25.71 -14.41 28.74
C MET A 279 -24.91 -15.70 28.52
N GLY A 280 -23.57 -15.63 28.52
CA GLY A 280 -22.70 -16.78 28.23
C GLY A 280 -22.74 -17.25 26.78
N ALA A 281 -23.25 -16.41 25.87
CA ALA A 281 -23.35 -16.67 24.44
C ALA A 281 -21.99 -16.63 23.73
N ILE A 282 -21.02 -15.91 24.28
CA ILE A 282 -19.67 -15.76 23.72
C ILE A 282 -18.63 -15.75 24.84
N PRO A 283 -17.40 -16.24 24.56
CA PRO A 283 -16.28 -16.10 25.48
C PRO A 283 -15.98 -14.63 25.79
N SER A 284 -15.59 -14.33 27.02
CA SER A 284 -15.34 -12.95 27.49
C SER A 284 -14.18 -12.22 26.79
N GLY A 285 -13.30 -12.97 26.13
CA GLY A 285 -12.21 -12.41 25.32
C GLY A 285 -12.64 -11.97 23.92
N PHE A 286 -13.87 -12.28 23.49
CA PHE A 286 -14.35 -11.94 22.14
C PHE A 286 -14.83 -10.48 22.11
N ARG A 287 -14.68 -9.85 20.95
CA ARG A 287 -15.08 -8.46 20.67
C ARG A 287 -15.69 -8.35 19.26
N PRO A 288 -16.37 -7.24 18.91
CA PRO A 288 -16.55 -6.90 17.50
C PRO A 288 -15.23 -6.99 16.73
N SER A 289 -15.27 -7.45 15.49
CA SER A 289 -14.07 -7.51 14.64
C SER A 289 -13.64 -6.09 14.26
N MET A 290 -12.43 -5.69 14.66
CA MET A 290 -11.90 -4.36 14.40
C MET A 290 -11.62 -4.18 12.91
N LEU A 291 -10.97 -5.16 12.28
CA LEU A 291 -10.63 -5.09 10.86
C LEU A 291 -11.88 -5.14 9.98
N PHE A 292 -12.92 -5.85 10.41
CA PHE A 292 -14.21 -5.84 9.71
C PHE A 292 -14.87 -4.45 9.76
N GLN A 293 -14.92 -3.82 10.94
CA GLN A 293 -15.46 -2.46 11.06
C GLN A 293 -14.71 -1.47 10.17
N LEU A 294 -13.38 -1.56 10.12
CA LEU A 294 -12.57 -0.72 9.22
C LEU A 294 -12.92 -0.96 7.75
N LEU A 295 -13.17 -2.21 7.33
CA LEU A 295 -13.61 -2.52 5.97
C LEU A 295 -15.00 -1.97 5.65
N GLU A 296 -15.89 -1.86 6.64
CA GLU A 296 -17.23 -1.26 6.47
C GLU A 296 -17.22 0.27 6.39
N GLU A 297 -16.23 0.94 7.00
CA GLU A 297 -16.13 2.40 7.02
C GLU A 297 -15.80 3.02 5.64
N GLY A 298 -15.16 2.26 4.74
CA GLY A 298 -14.90 2.72 3.38
C GLY A 298 -13.86 1.92 2.62
N ASN A 299 -13.61 2.33 1.37
CA ASN A 299 -12.77 1.57 0.44
C ASN A 299 -11.27 1.65 0.74
N GLN A 300 -10.84 2.53 1.65
CA GLN A 300 -9.42 2.80 1.94
C GLN A 300 -8.63 1.59 2.46
N PHE A 301 -9.30 0.53 2.91
CA PHE A 301 -8.68 -0.72 3.36
C PHE A 301 -8.97 -1.90 2.41
N GLN A 302 -9.60 -1.66 1.26
CA GLN A 302 -9.87 -2.66 0.24
C GLN A 302 -8.68 -2.83 -0.71
N ALA A 303 -8.55 -4.02 -1.32
CA ALA A 303 -7.43 -4.29 -2.22
C ALA A 303 -7.51 -3.44 -3.50
N SER A 304 -8.71 -3.19 -3.98
CA SER A 304 -9.02 -2.30 -5.10
C SER A 304 -8.41 -0.90 -4.93
N TYR A 305 -8.53 -0.31 -3.74
CA TYR A 305 -7.95 0.99 -3.43
C TYR A 305 -6.43 1.00 -3.58
N PHE A 306 -5.73 -0.01 -3.04
CA PHE A 306 -4.27 -0.09 -3.14
C PHE A 306 -3.77 -0.44 -4.54
N LEU A 307 -4.61 -1.00 -5.40
CA LEU A 307 -4.25 -1.34 -6.76
C LEU A 307 -4.24 -0.11 -7.69
N GLN A 308 -5.06 0.91 -7.38
CA GLN A 308 -5.09 2.18 -8.10
C GLN A 308 -3.76 2.93 -7.96
N PRO A 309 -3.40 3.75 -8.97
CA PRO A 309 -2.15 4.50 -8.92
C PRO A 309 -2.23 5.63 -7.88
N GLU A 310 -1.07 6.02 -7.38
CA GLU A 310 -0.90 7.13 -6.45
C GLU A 310 -0.18 8.27 -7.17
N LEU A 311 -0.66 9.51 -7.02
CA LEU A 311 0.05 10.67 -7.56
C LEU A 311 1.21 11.08 -6.66
N THR A 312 2.25 11.64 -7.27
CA THR A 312 3.31 12.36 -6.55
C THR A 312 2.74 13.60 -5.85
N PRO A 313 3.45 14.18 -4.87
CA PRO A 313 3.01 15.41 -4.19
C PRO A 313 2.73 16.59 -5.14
N SER A 314 3.44 16.67 -6.28
CA SER A 314 3.20 17.68 -7.32
C SER A 314 1.93 17.43 -8.14
N GLN A 315 1.35 16.22 -8.04
CA GLN A 315 0.21 15.77 -8.84
C GLN A 315 0.47 15.71 -10.36
N LEU A 316 1.74 15.76 -10.78
CA LEU A 316 2.13 15.75 -12.20
C LEU A 316 2.57 14.38 -12.71
N ALA A 317 2.85 13.44 -11.81
CA ALA A 317 3.29 12.09 -12.14
C ALA A 317 2.68 11.06 -11.18
N PHE A 318 2.74 9.78 -11.55
CA PHE A 318 2.40 8.69 -10.64
C PHE A 318 3.64 8.26 -9.88
N ARG A 319 3.49 8.09 -8.57
CA ARG A 319 4.54 7.67 -7.65
C ARG A 319 4.88 6.19 -7.80
N ASP A 320 3.86 5.36 -8.03
CA ASP A 320 3.96 3.90 -7.98
C ASP A 320 3.66 3.24 -9.34
N LEU A 321 3.65 4.03 -10.42
CA LEU A 321 3.40 3.57 -11.79
C LEU A 321 4.30 4.34 -12.78
N MET A 322 5.40 3.71 -13.20
CA MET A 322 6.35 4.28 -14.16
C MET A 322 6.47 3.39 -15.40
N TRP A 323 6.91 3.95 -16.53
CA TRP A 323 7.10 3.21 -17.78
C TRP A 323 8.58 2.87 -18.03
N ASP A 324 8.87 1.62 -18.37
CA ASP A 324 10.18 1.19 -18.86
C ASP A 324 10.14 1.01 -20.39
N ALA A 325 10.73 1.97 -21.10
CA ALA A 325 10.80 1.97 -22.55
C ALA A 325 11.62 0.81 -23.14
N LYS A 326 12.63 0.30 -22.41
CA LYS A 326 13.45 -0.83 -22.88
C LYS A 326 12.70 -2.15 -22.74
N ALA A 327 12.02 -2.35 -21.61
CA ALA A 327 11.26 -3.57 -21.35
C ALA A 327 9.86 -3.58 -22.02
N GLY A 328 9.38 -2.42 -22.47
CA GLY A 328 8.07 -2.24 -23.11
C GLY A 328 6.91 -2.52 -22.15
N THR A 329 7.10 -2.22 -20.87
CA THR A 329 6.11 -2.49 -19.81
C THR A 329 6.33 -1.54 -18.64
N ILE A 330 5.52 -1.66 -17.58
CA ILE A 330 5.70 -0.88 -16.36
C ILE A 330 7.02 -1.23 -15.68
N LYS A 331 7.66 -0.23 -15.10
CA LYS A 331 8.91 -0.35 -14.36
C LYS A 331 8.69 -1.25 -13.14
N SER A 332 9.67 -2.11 -12.86
CA SER A 332 9.66 -2.98 -11.70
C SER A 332 10.02 -2.16 -10.46
N ILE A 333 9.07 -1.96 -9.55
CA ILE A 333 9.27 -1.25 -8.29
C ILE A 333 9.40 -2.28 -7.16
N PRO A 334 10.61 -2.56 -6.69
CA PRO A 334 10.84 -3.41 -5.53
C PRO A 334 10.35 -2.74 -4.24
N SER A 335 10.36 -3.49 -3.13
CA SER A 335 9.83 -2.99 -1.87
C SER A 335 10.67 -3.53 -0.73
N ARG A 336 10.90 -2.68 0.29
CA ARG A 336 11.68 -3.03 1.50
C ARG A 336 11.29 -4.39 2.08
N VAL A 337 9.99 -4.70 2.08
CA VAL A 337 9.45 -5.98 2.51
C VAL A 337 8.72 -6.65 1.35
N SER A 338 9.16 -7.86 0.98
CA SER A 338 8.48 -8.69 -0.02
C SER A 338 8.70 -10.18 0.27
N PHE A 339 7.65 -10.88 0.72
CA PHE A 339 7.73 -12.31 1.04
C PHE A 339 6.37 -13.01 0.90
N ILE A 340 6.38 -14.33 1.03
CA ILE A 340 5.18 -15.16 1.02
C ILE A 340 4.87 -15.62 2.44
N LEU A 341 3.64 -15.37 2.88
CA LEU A 341 3.06 -15.86 4.12
C LEU A 341 2.13 -17.04 3.80
N THR A 342 2.26 -18.15 4.52
CA THR A 342 1.29 -19.25 4.47
C THR A 342 0.57 -19.37 5.81
N LEU A 343 -0.75 -19.25 5.79
CA LEU A 343 -1.62 -19.63 6.91
C LEU A 343 -1.73 -21.16 6.95
N TRP A 344 -1.34 -21.80 8.07
CA TRP A 344 -1.40 -23.25 8.19
C TRP A 344 -2.65 -23.73 8.91
N SER A 345 -2.82 -23.27 10.15
CA SER A 345 -3.94 -23.69 10.99
C SER A 345 -4.10 -22.80 12.20
N CYS A 346 -5.31 -22.71 12.71
CA CYS A 346 -5.60 -22.21 14.05
C CYS A 346 -5.96 -23.38 14.96
N LYS A 347 -5.51 -23.36 16.22
CA LYS A 347 -5.78 -24.43 17.20
C LYS A 347 -6.32 -23.84 18.50
N MET A 348 -7.11 -24.64 19.20
CA MET A 348 -7.68 -24.30 20.51
C MET A 348 -8.57 -23.05 20.50
N ILE A 349 -9.14 -22.68 19.35
CA ILE A 349 -10.03 -21.51 19.26
C ILE A 349 -11.29 -21.80 20.08
N PRO A 350 -11.69 -20.89 21.00
CA PRO A 350 -12.92 -21.06 21.75
C PRO A 350 -14.14 -21.11 20.84
N LEU A 351 -15.15 -21.87 21.26
CA LEU A 351 -16.39 -21.97 20.52
C LEU A 351 -17.37 -20.92 21.05
N PRO A 352 -18.11 -20.22 20.18
CA PRO A 352 -19.25 -19.44 20.64
C PRO A 352 -20.32 -20.37 21.21
N GLY A 353 -21.16 -19.82 22.09
CA GLY A 353 -22.31 -20.49 22.69
C GLY A 353 -23.42 -20.79 21.68
N THR A 354 -24.38 -21.62 22.09
CA THR A 354 -25.46 -22.15 21.23
C THR A 354 -26.50 -21.12 20.78
N SER A 355 -26.50 -19.92 21.37
CA SER A 355 -27.36 -18.81 20.97
C SER A 355 -26.96 -18.17 19.64
N ILE A 356 -25.78 -18.52 19.13
CA ILE A 356 -25.19 -17.97 17.92
C ILE A 356 -24.89 -19.10 16.94
N GLN A 357 -25.31 -18.94 15.69
CA GLN A 357 -24.94 -19.84 14.60
C GLN A 357 -23.77 -19.24 13.83
N VAL A 358 -22.66 -19.98 13.76
CA VAL A 358 -21.46 -19.58 13.00
C VAL A 358 -21.67 -19.89 11.52
N LEU A 359 -21.59 -18.86 10.69
CA LEU A 359 -21.72 -18.95 9.24
C LEU A 359 -20.36 -19.13 8.56
N SER A 360 -19.34 -18.37 9.00
CA SER A 360 -17.98 -18.45 8.46
C SER A 360 -16.94 -18.35 9.57
N ARG A 361 -15.75 -18.88 9.28
CA ARG A 361 -14.53 -18.76 10.09
C ARG A 361 -13.42 -18.28 9.17
N HIS A 362 -12.65 -17.29 9.59
CA HIS A 362 -11.66 -16.68 8.73
C HIS A 362 -10.54 -16.02 9.53
N VAL A 363 -9.45 -15.67 8.83
CA VAL A 363 -8.38 -14.82 9.35
C VAL A 363 -8.29 -13.61 8.46
N SER A 364 -8.40 -12.43 9.06
CA SER A 364 -8.12 -11.15 8.42
C SER A 364 -6.74 -10.70 8.83
N LEU A 365 -5.94 -10.23 7.86
CA LEU A 365 -4.59 -9.74 8.10
C LEU A 365 -4.29 -8.45 7.35
N CYS A 366 -3.46 -7.60 7.95
CA CYS A 366 -2.99 -6.36 7.37
C CYS A 366 -1.59 -6.00 7.87
N LEU A 367 -0.90 -5.11 7.15
CA LEU A 367 0.30 -4.47 7.64
C LEU A 367 -0.08 -3.41 8.67
N PHE A 368 0.62 -3.42 9.80
CA PHE A 368 0.32 -2.61 10.97
C PHE A 368 1.62 -2.12 11.59
N ASP A 369 1.69 -0.86 11.99
CA ASP A 369 2.89 -0.26 12.61
C ASP A 369 2.84 -0.29 14.14
N GLY A 370 1.97 -1.12 14.73
CA GLY A 370 1.67 -1.10 16.17
C GLY A 370 0.57 -0.11 16.55
N ASN A 371 0.17 0.76 15.63
CA ASN A 371 -0.60 1.94 15.93
C ASN A 371 -1.75 2.21 14.92
N LYS A 372 -1.53 2.00 13.62
CA LYS A 372 -2.49 2.16 12.53
C LYS A 372 -2.28 1.09 11.45
N VAL A 373 -3.34 0.79 10.72
CA VAL A 373 -3.32 -0.10 9.56
C VAL A 373 -2.68 0.64 8.38
N LEU A 374 -1.76 -0.02 7.67
CA LEU A 374 -0.96 0.55 6.58
C LEU A 374 -1.28 -0.01 5.19
N SER A 375 -1.95 -1.17 5.11
CA SER A 375 -2.28 -1.85 3.86
C SER A 375 -3.77 -2.11 3.73
N ASN A 376 -4.17 -2.73 2.62
CA ASN A 376 -5.45 -3.38 2.54
C ASN A 376 -5.55 -4.51 3.58
N ILE A 377 -6.78 -4.82 3.97
CA ILE A 377 -7.11 -5.94 4.85
C ILE A 377 -7.44 -7.14 3.95
N HIS A 378 -6.64 -8.20 4.06
CA HIS A 378 -6.83 -9.42 3.31
C HIS A 378 -7.46 -10.49 4.20
N THR A 379 -8.57 -11.07 3.74
CA THR A 379 -9.33 -12.08 4.50
C THR A 379 -9.26 -13.44 3.83
N VAL A 380 -8.83 -14.45 4.58
CA VAL A 380 -8.75 -15.84 4.12
C VAL A 380 -9.74 -16.69 4.91
N ARG A 381 -10.63 -17.38 4.20
CA ARG A 381 -11.62 -18.26 4.81
C ARG A 381 -10.98 -19.58 5.24
N ALA A 382 -11.31 -20.00 6.44
CA ALA A 382 -10.85 -21.26 6.99
C ALA A 382 -11.83 -22.39 6.68
N THR A 383 -11.27 -23.59 6.53
CA THR A 383 -12.04 -24.83 6.54
C THR A 383 -12.16 -25.36 7.97
N TRP A 384 -13.33 -25.92 8.27
CA TRP A 384 -13.68 -26.40 9.59
C TRP A 384 -14.29 -27.80 9.52
N GLN A 385 -13.93 -28.66 10.47
CA GLN A 385 -14.44 -30.02 10.55
C GLN A 385 -15.08 -30.28 11.93
N PRO A 386 -16.31 -30.85 11.99
CA PRO A 386 -16.97 -31.17 13.26
C PRO A 386 -16.15 -32.08 14.18
N LYS A 387 -15.31 -32.95 13.60
CA LYS A 387 -14.44 -33.89 14.36
C LYS A 387 -13.35 -33.16 15.16
N LYS A 388 -12.96 -31.95 14.76
CA LYS A 388 -11.94 -31.13 15.42
C LYS A 388 -12.45 -29.69 15.54
N PRO A 389 -13.46 -29.44 16.38
CA PRO A 389 -14.23 -28.20 16.33
C PRO A 389 -13.42 -26.95 16.72
N LYS A 390 -12.33 -27.12 17.46
CA LYS A 390 -11.42 -26.03 17.87
C LYS A 390 -10.22 -25.83 16.91
N THR A 391 -10.24 -26.49 15.75
CA THR A 391 -9.15 -26.42 14.78
C THR A 391 -9.68 -25.92 13.46
N TRP A 392 -9.02 -24.90 12.93
CA TRP A 392 -9.31 -24.31 11.64
C TRP A 392 -8.12 -24.59 10.72
N THR A 393 -8.37 -24.96 9.47
CA THR A 393 -7.33 -25.31 8.50
C THR A 393 -7.47 -24.47 7.24
N PHE A 394 -6.36 -24.20 6.57
CA PHE A 394 -6.33 -23.40 5.34
C PHE A 394 -5.77 -24.23 4.19
N SER A 395 -5.97 -23.77 2.96
CA SER A 395 -5.52 -24.45 1.74
C SER A 395 -5.92 -25.94 1.69
N PRO A 396 -7.23 -26.26 1.75
CA PRO A 396 -7.69 -27.64 1.66
C PRO A 396 -7.23 -28.28 0.35
N GLN A 397 -6.94 -29.58 0.39
CA GLN A 397 -6.67 -30.34 -0.82
C GLN A 397 -7.96 -30.51 -1.61
N VAL A 398 -7.97 -30.01 -2.85
CA VAL A 398 -9.09 -30.10 -3.78
C VAL A 398 -8.65 -30.78 -5.07
N THR A 399 -9.60 -31.40 -5.79
CA THR A 399 -9.33 -32.06 -7.08
C THR A 399 -9.22 -31.09 -8.25
N GLY A 400 -9.73 -29.87 -8.10
CA GLY A 400 -9.69 -28.81 -9.10
C GLY A 400 -8.85 -27.61 -8.68
N ILE A 401 -9.15 -26.46 -9.25
CA ILE A 401 -8.52 -25.20 -8.88
C ILE A 401 -9.02 -24.80 -7.48
N LEU A 402 -8.10 -24.59 -6.53
CA LEU A 402 -8.44 -24.09 -5.19
C LEU A 402 -9.04 -22.69 -5.28
N PRO A 403 -10.24 -22.42 -4.74
CA PRO A 403 -10.81 -21.07 -4.71
C PRO A 403 -9.88 -20.08 -4.01
N CYS A 404 -9.75 -18.87 -4.55
CA CYS A 404 -8.86 -17.84 -4.02
C CYS A 404 -9.18 -17.49 -2.56
N LEU A 405 -10.44 -17.58 -2.18
CA LEU A 405 -10.90 -17.32 -0.83
C LEU A 405 -10.38 -18.32 0.22
N LEU A 406 -10.02 -19.53 -0.20
CA LEU A 406 -9.50 -20.60 0.65
C LEU A 406 -7.97 -20.72 0.57
N ASP A 407 -7.33 -19.89 -0.24
CA ASP A 407 -5.89 -19.89 -0.44
C ASP A 407 -5.17 -19.24 0.75
N GLY A 408 -4.54 -20.07 1.58
CA GLY A 408 -3.73 -19.61 2.70
C GLY A 408 -2.37 -19.05 2.30
N ASP A 409 -1.96 -19.13 1.03
CA ASP A 409 -0.72 -18.54 0.54
C ASP A 409 -0.95 -17.08 0.08
N CYS A 410 -0.39 -16.14 0.84
CA CYS A 410 -0.51 -14.71 0.59
C CYS A 410 0.87 -14.11 0.23
N PHE A 411 0.93 -13.22 -0.75
CA PHE A 411 2.08 -12.32 -0.88
C PHE A 411 1.88 -11.10 0.02
N ILE A 412 2.97 -10.60 0.57
CA ILE A 412 2.99 -9.40 1.40
C ILE A 412 4.07 -8.47 0.86
N ARG A 413 3.67 -7.25 0.52
CA ARG A 413 4.56 -6.17 0.08
C ARG A 413 4.35 -4.95 0.97
N SER A 414 5.45 -4.32 1.39
CA SER A 414 5.44 -3.04 2.09
C SER A 414 6.71 -2.26 1.81
N ASN A 415 6.58 -0.95 1.60
CA ASN A 415 7.72 -0.02 1.62
C ASN A 415 7.69 0.92 2.84
N SER A 416 6.88 0.59 3.87
CA SER A 416 6.86 1.39 5.11
C SER A 416 8.21 1.37 5.81
N SER A 417 8.70 2.54 6.22
CA SER A 417 9.94 2.72 6.98
C SER A 417 9.75 2.52 8.49
N SER A 418 8.52 2.24 8.96
CA SER A 418 8.25 2.09 10.40
C SER A 418 9.13 1.00 11.04
N PRO A 419 9.74 1.27 12.21
CA PRO A 419 10.51 0.27 12.95
C PRO A 419 9.60 -0.80 13.58
N ASP A 420 8.35 -0.44 13.86
CA ASP A 420 7.33 -1.32 14.42
C ASP A 420 6.49 -2.00 13.34
N LEU A 421 6.96 -2.02 12.09
CA LEU A 421 6.24 -2.69 11.01
C LEU A 421 6.05 -4.19 11.33
N GLY A 422 4.80 -4.61 11.30
CA GLY A 422 4.39 -5.97 11.55
C GLY A 422 3.15 -6.38 10.76
N ILE A 423 2.76 -7.64 10.92
CA ILE A 423 1.48 -8.15 10.42
C ILE A 423 0.55 -8.30 11.61
N LEU A 424 -0.60 -7.64 11.55
CA LEU A 424 -1.70 -7.87 12.47
C LEU A 424 -2.59 -8.97 11.90
N PHE A 425 -2.87 -9.98 12.71
CA PHE A 425 -3.82 -11.05 12.41
C PHE A 425 -5.02 -10.94 13.35
N GLU A 426 -6.22 -11.04 12.80
CA GLU A 426 -7.47 -11.12 13.54
C GLU A 426 -8.22 -12.38 13.11
N LEU A 427 -8.57 -13.25 14.06
CA LEU A 427 -9.36 -14.44 13.78
C LEU A 427 -10.84 -14.08 13.90
N GLY A 428 -11.56 -14.12 12.78
CA GLY A 428 -12.95 -13.73 12.70
C GLY A 428 -13.92 -14.91 12.66
N ILE A 429 -15.12 -14.69 13.21
CA ILE A 429 -16.31 -15.48 12.89
C ILE A 429 -17.44 -14.57 12.42
N SER A 430 -18.02 -14.87 11.27
CA SER A 430 -19.29 -14.27 10.86
C SER A 430 -20.42 -15.14 11.37
N TYR A 431 -21.45 -14.52 11.94
CA TYR A 431 -22.50 -15.24 12.65
C TYR A 431 -23.89 -14.67 12.40
N ILE A 432 -24.90 -15.47 12.73
CA ILE A 432 -26.28 -15.05 12.87
C ILE A 432 -26.80 -15.41 14.27
N ARG A 433 -27.51 -14.48 14.91
CA ARG A 433 -28.09 -14.68 16.23
C ARG A 433 -29.41 -15.43 16.11
N ASN A 434 -29.53 -16.59 16.77
CA ASN A 434 -30.71 -17.45 16.66
C ASN A 434 -32.01 -16.80 17.17
N SER A 435 -31.89 -15.85 18.10
CA SER A 435 -33.04 -15.17 18.73
C SER A 435 -33.58 -13.98 17.92
N THR A 436 -32.71 -13.27 17.20
CA THR A 436 -33.08 -12.02 16.49
C THR A 436 -32.96 -12.12 14.97
N GLY A 437 -32.21 -13.10 14.45
CA GLY A 437 -31.84 -13.17 13.04
C GLY A 437 -30.77 -12.15 12.62
N GLU A 438 -30.23 -11.38 13.57
CA GLU A 438 -29.21 -10.36 13.31
C GLU A 438 -27.87 -11.01 12.94
N ARG A 439 -27.20 -10.46 11.92
CA ARG A 439 -25.88 -10.90 11.49
C ARG A 439 -24.80 -9.97 12.05
N GLY A 440 -23.60 -10.50 12.27
CA GLY A 440 -22.46 -9.70 12.67
C GLY A 440 -21.13 -10.45 12.57
N GLU A 441 -20.05 -9.78 12.93
CA GLU A 441 -18.71 -10.35 12.93
C GLU A 441 -17.99 -10.16 14.27
N LEU A 442 -17.42 -11.25 14.79
CA LEU A 442 -16.69 -11.24 16.06
C LEU A 442 -15.22 -11.61 15.85
N SER A 443 -14.37 -10.91 16.57
CA SER A 443 -12.99 -11.27 16.83
C SER A 443 -12.94 -12.38 17.89
N CYS A 444 -12.40 -13.53 17.50
CA CYS A 444 -12.05 -14.65 18.38
C CYS A 444 -10.66 -14.49 19.02
N GLY A 445 -9.99 -13.38 18.72
CA GLY A 445 -8.65 -13.06 19.20
C GLY A 445 -7.75 -12.58 18.06
N TRP A 446 -6.70 -11.86 18.45
CA TRP A 446 -5.77 -11.23 17.53
C TRP A 446 -4.33 -11.52 17.93
N VAL A 447 -3.40 -11.37 16.99
CA VAL A 447 -1.96 -11.43 17.28
C VAL A 447 -1.19 -10.54 16.33
N PHE A 448 -0.12 -9.93 16.84
CA PHE A 448 0.75 -9.05 16.08
C PHE A 448 2.14 -9.66 15.95
N LEU A 449 2.58 -9.88 14.71
CA LEU A 449 3.90 -10.37 14.37
C LEU A 449 4.76 -9.22 13.85
N LYS A 450 5.66 -8.69 14.67
CA LYS A 450 6.68 -7.73 14.22
C LYS A 450 7.60 -8.38 13.19
N LEU A 451 7.86 -7.68 12.08
CA LEU A 451 8.70 -8.18 11.00
C LEU A 451 10.19 -7.87 11.20
N PHE A 452 10.50 -6.96 12.11
CA PHE A 452 11.86 -6.59 12.49
C PHE A 452 12.05 -6.75 13.99
N ASP A 453 13.24 -7.13 14.39
CA ASP A 453 13.63 -7.10 15.80
C ASP A 453 13.96 -5.68 16.29
N ALA A 454 14.27 -5.53 17.58
CA ALA A 454 14.60 -4.23 18.17
C ALA A 454 15.89 -3.60 17.59
N SER A 455 16.73 -4.38 16.90
CA SER A 455 17.92 -3.91 16.17
C SER A 455 17.63 -3.57 14.71
N GLY A 456 16.39 -3.75 14.23
CA GLY A 456 16.00 -3.47 12.84
C GLY A 456 16.31 -4.61 11.86
N ILE A 457 16.69 -5.80 12.34
CA ILE A 457 16.99 -6.95 11.50
C ILE A 457 15.68 -7.71 11.19
N PRO A 458 15.43 -8.10 9.93
CA PRO A 458 14.25 -8.89 9.57
C PRO A 458 14.18 -10.23 10.32
N ILE A 459 12.97 -10.61 10.74
CA ILE A 459 12.76 -11.92 11.37
C ILE A 459 13.02 -13.07 10.38
N PRO A 460 13.54 -14.22 10.85
CA PRO A 460 13.89 -15.32 9.95
C PRO A 460 12.67 -15.94 9.26
N ALA A 461 12.84 -16.38 8.01
CA ALA A 461 11.81 -17.11 7.28
C ALA A 461 11.64 -18.53 7.85
N LYS A 462 10.67 -18.73 8.73
CA LYS A 462 10.34 -20.01 9.36
C LYS A 462 8.86 -20.11 9.72
N THR A 463 8.47 -21.23 10.30
CA THR A 463 7.14 -21.39 10.91
C THR A 463 7.12 -20.74 12.29
N TYR A 464 6.08 -19.95 12.53
CA TYR A 464 5.79 -19.27 13.78
C TYR A 464 4.53 -19.83 14.41
N GLU A 465 4.60 -20.11 15.70
CA GLU A 465 3.47 -20.43 16.56
C GLU A 465 3.14 -19.19 17.37
N LEU A 466 2.01 -18.56 17.06
CA LEU A 466 1.61 -17.27 17.58
C LEU A 466 0.44 -17.45 18.55
N PHE A 467 0.61 -17.03 19.81
CA PHE A 467 -0.47 -17.07 20.80
C PHE A 467 -1.40 -15.88 20.63
N LEU A 468 -2.70 -16.13 20.71
CA LEU A 468 -3.72 -15.11 20.50
C LEU A 468 -4.00 -14.34 21.79
N ASN A 469 -4.22 -13.03 21.63
CA ASN A 469 -4.72 -12.13 22.65
C ASN A 469 -6.23 -11.93 22.44
N GLY A 470 -6.98 -11.76 23.54
CA GLY A 470 -8.38 -11.36 23.47
C GLY A 470 -8.49 -9.85 23.30
N GLY A 471 -9.72 -9.35 23.20
CA GLY A 471 -9.94 -7.91 23.05
C GLY A 471 -9.59 -7.41 21.65
N THR A 472 -9.15 -6.16 21.57
CA THR A 472 -8.63 -5.51 20.35
C THR A 472 -7.11 -5.29 20.46
N PRO A 473 -6.39 -5.01 19.36
CA PRO A 473 -4.97 -4.67 19.36
C PRO A 473 -4.55 -3.55 20.33
N TYR A 474 -5.51 -2.71 20.72
CA TYR A 474 -5.30 -1.56 21.60
C TYR A 474 -5.64 -1.87 23.07
N GLU A 475 -6.26 -3.02 23.35
CA GLU A 475 -6.58 -3.50 24.70
C GLU A 475 -5.46 -4.42 25.19
N LYS A 476 -4.74 -4.00 26.23
CA LYS A 476 -3.67 -4.82 26.82
C LYS A 476 -4.22 -5.74 27.89
N GLY A 477 -3.71 -6.98 27.93
CA GLY A 477 -3.95 -7.93 29.02
C GLY A 477 -5.29 -8.67 28.97
N VAL A 478 -6.05 -8.56 27.89
CA VAL A 478 -7.30 -9.32 27.71
C VAL A 478 -6.97 -10.73 27.24
N GLU A 479 -7.36 -11.74 28.02
CA GLU A 479 -7.20 -13.15 27.65
C GLU A 479 -8.34 -13.61 26.73
N VAL A 480 -8.02 -14.42 25.72
CA VAL A 480 -9.01 -15.00 24.81
C VAL A 480 -10.00 -15.93 25.53
N ASP A 481 -9.49 -16.75 26.46
CA ASP A 481 -10.29 -17.67 27.28
C ASP A 481 -9.78 -17.69 28.74
N PRO A 482 -10.40 -16.91 29.66
CA PRO A 482 -10.01 -16.88 31.07
C PRO A 482 -10.27 -18.18 31.84
N SER A 483 -10.89 -19.19 31.23
CA SER A 483 -11.02 -20.51 31.86
C SER A 483 -9.70 -21.30 31.84
N VAL A 484 -8.76 -20.92 30.97
CA VAL A 484 -7.43 -21.52 30.87
C VAL A 484 -6.51 -21.00 31.98
N SER A 485 -6.58 -19.70 32.30
CA SER A 485 -5.76 -19.06 33.36
C SER A 485 -6.26 -19.35 34.78
N ARG A 486 -7.59 -19.38 35.00
CA ARG A 486 -8.18 -19.64 36.34
C ARG A 486 -7.80 -21.00 36.95
N LYS A 487 -7.30 -21.94 36.14
CA LYS A 487 -6.83 -23.26 36.59
C LYS A 487 -5.31 -23.35 36.76
N ALA A 488 -4.55 -22.25 36.64
CA ALA A 488 -3.09 -22.23 36.52
C ALA A 488 -2.28 -22.35 37.84
N HIS A 489 -2.92 -22.60 38.99
CA HIS A 489 -2.23 -22.77 40.27
C HIS A 489 -1.59 -24.17 40.42
N GLY A 490 -0.58 -24.51 39.60
CA GLY A 490 0.06 -25.83 39.62
C GLY A 490 1.52 -25.84 39.12
N ASN A 491 2.22 -26.95 39.41
CA ASN A 491 3.64 -27.19 39.09
C ASN A 491 4.01 -26.92 37.61
N VAL A 492 5.30 -26.71 37.30
CA VAL A 492 5.84 -26.38 35.95
C VAL A 492 5.31 -27.29 34.82
N PHE A 493 5.09 -28.57 35.08
CA PHE A 493 4.47 -29.50 34.13
C PHE A 493 3.00 -29.15 33.78
N HIS A 494 2.24 -28.68 34.78
CA HIS A 494 0.89 -28.17 34.60
C HIS A 494 0.90 -26.88 33.76
N GLN A 495 1.86 -25.99 34.00
CA GLN A 495 2.06 -24.76 33.21
C GLN A 495 2.35 -25.09 31.72
N MET A 496 3.21 -26.09 31.46
CA MET A 496 3.53 -26.57 30.12
C MET A 496 2.34 -27.25 29.42
N MET A 497 1.50 -27.99 30.16
CA MET A 497 0.24 -28.53 29.62
C MET A 497 -0.80 -27.43 29.31
N MET A 498 -0.82 -26.34 30.07
CA MET A 498 -1.73 -25.21 29.86
C MET A 498 -1.32 -24.36 28.65
N MET A 499 -0.02 -24.19 28.36
CA MET A 499 0.45 -23.53 27.14
C MET A 499 -0.07 -24.22 25.87
N ARG A 500 -0.16 -25.57 25.88
CA ARG A 500 -0.75 -26.34 24.75
C ARG A 500 -2.25 -26.15 24.59
N ARG A 501 -2.93 -25.53 25.56
CA ARG A 501 -4.37 -25.26 25.53
C ARG A 501 -4.68 -23.82 25.16
N GLN A 502 -3.68 -22.96 25.03
CA GLN A 502 -3.91 -21.58 24.60
C GLN A 502 -4.29 -21.53 23.11
N PRO A 503 -5.24 -20.65 22.74
CA PRO A 503 -5.57 -20.39 21.34
C PRO A 503 -4.33 -19.88 20.60
N GLN A 504 -4.03 -20.49 19.46
CA GLN A 504 -2.82 -20.19 18.69
C GLN A 504 -3.04 -20.25 17.18
N LEU A 505 -2.33 -19.40 16.47
CA LEU A 505 -2.25 -19.32 15.02
C LEU A 505 -0.88 -19.82 14.57
N LEU A 506 -0.85 -20.75 13.61
CA LEU A 506 0.38 -21.22 12.97
C LEU A 506 0.49 -20.57 11.59
N VAL A 507 1.57 -19.83 11.38
CA VAL A 507 1.91 -19.20 10.10
C VAL A 507 3.32 -19.59 9.68
N LYS A 508 3.58 -19.59 8.37
CA LYS A 508 4.92 -19.83 7.83
C LYS A 508 5.34 -18.67 6.94
N LEU A 509 6.50 -18.08 7.24
CA LEU A 509 7.14 -17.09 6.39
C LEU A 509 8.12 -17.78 5.43
N ARG A 510 8.08 -17.38 4.17
CA ARG A 510 8.96 -17.87 3.10
C ARG A 510 9.52 -16.69 2.32
N SER A 511 10.83 -16.70 2.07
CA SER A 511 11.41 -15.77 1.10
C SER A 511 10.85 -16.04 -0.29
N SER A 512 10.60 -14.97 -1.04
CA SER A 512 10.20 -15.06 -2.44
C SER A 512 11.41 -15.46 -3.28
N ASN A 513 11.24 -16.43 -4.19
CA ASN A 513 12.27 -16.76 -5.18
C ASN A 513 12.44 -15.61 -6.19
N ARG A 514 13.54 -15.60 -6.95
CA ARG A 514 13.84 -14.51 -7.92
C ARG A 514 12.68 -14.26 -8.89
N ARG A 515 12.09 -15.32 -9.44
CA ARG A 515 10.94 -15.21 -10.36
C ARG A 515 9.73 -14.54 -9.70
N SER A 516 9.39 -14.93 -8.47
CA SER A 516 8.25 -14.37 -7.74
C SER A 516 8.52 -12.94 -7.30
N ARG A 517 9.77 -12.60 -6.92
CA ARG A 517 10.16 -11.21 -6.62
C ARG A 517 9.98 -10.30 -7.82
N ASN A 518 10.50 -10.69 -8.99
CA ASN A 518 10.35 -9.92 -10.23
C ASN A 518 8.90 -9.78 -10.68
N LEU A 519 8.07 -10.78 -10.36
CA LEU A 519 6.64 -10.73 -10.66
C LEU A 519 5.92 -9.77 -9.71
N LEU A 520 6.20 -9.89 -8.41
CA LEU A 520 5.64 -9.04 -7.37
C LEU A 520 6.05 -7.57 -7.53
N SER A 521 7.24 -7.27 -8.03
CA SER A 521 7.71 -5.89 -8.24
C SER A 521 6.93 -5.11 -9.30
N LEU A 522 6.05 -5.77 -10.06
CA LEU A 522 5.10 -5.09 -10.96
C LEU A 522 3.81 -4.64 -10.24
N LEU A 523 3.63 -5.01 -8.98
CA LEU A 523 2.51 -4.61 -8.13
C LEU A 523 2.89 -3.44 -7.24
N PRO A 524 1.90 -2.68 -6.72
CA PRO A 524 2.16 -1.57 -5.81
C PRO A 524 3.01 -1.99 -4.61
N GLU A 525 3.77 -1.02 -4.09
CA GLU A 525 4.77 -1.25 -3.04
C GLU A 525 4.17 -1.76 -1.72
N THR A 526 2.91 -1.39 -1.44
CA THR A 526 2.16 -1.85 -0.29
C THR A 526 0.89 -2.54 -0.73
N LEU A 527 0.86 -3.87 -0.67
CA LEU A 527 -0.29 -4.67 -1.05
C LEU A 527 -0.18 -6.06 -0.42
N ILE A 528 -1.31 -6.58 0.04
CA ILE A 528 -1.48 -7.97 0.45
C ILE A 528 -2.51 -8.63 -0.47
N GLY A 529 -2.21 -9.81 -0.97
CA GLY A 529 -3.16 -10.57 -1.78
C GLY A 529 -2.85 -12.06 -1.85
N SER A 530 -3.76 -12.81 -2.43
CA SER A 530 -3.59 -14.25 -2.63
C SER A 530 -2.58 -14.53 -3.74
N MET A 531 -1.69 -15.48 -3.51
CA MET A 531 -0.71 -15.93 -4.50
C MET A 531 -1.36 -16.46 -5.77
N CYS A 532 -2.54 -17.07 -5.70
CA CYS A 532 -3.21 -17.59 -6.89
C CYS A 532 -3.75 -16.50 -7.83
N SER A 533 -3.94 -15.27 -7.33
CA SER A 533 -4.49 -14.13 -8.10
C SER A 533 -3.43 -13.22 -8.72
N ILE A 534 -2.14 -13.44 -8.41
CA ILE A 534 -1.03 -12.55 -8.75
C ILE A 534 -0.96 -12.20 -10.25
N HIS A 535 -1.18 -13.17 -11.13
CA HIS A 535 -1.11 -12.95 -12.58
C HIS A 535 -2.20 -12.02 -13.09
N LEU A 536 -3.41 -12.11 -12.51
CA LEU A 536 -4.53 -11.24 -12.88
C LEU A 536 -4.26 -9.79 -12.45
N LEU A 537 -3.74 -9.60 -11.24
CA LEU A 537 -3.36 -8.28 -10.73
C LEU A 537 -2.29 -7.62 -11.59
N ILE A 538 -1.35 -8.41 -12.10
CA ILE A 538 -0.26 -7.91 -12.96
C ILE A 538 -0.77 -7.55 -14.34
N PHE A 539 -1.66 -8.37 -14.94
CA PHE A 539 -2.31 -7.97 -16.18
C PHE A 539 -3.03 -6.64 -16.02
N TYR A 540 -3.81 -6.48 -14.94
CA TYR A 540 -4.47 -5.22 -14.64
C TYR A 540 -3.45 -4.06 -14.53
N ARG A 541 -2.38 -4.23 -13.74
CA ARG A 541 -1.36 -3.19 -13.56
C ARG A 541 -0.62 -2.83 -14.85
N GLN A 542 -0.34 -3.81 -15.71
CA GLN A 542 0.28 -3.58 -17.01
C GLN A 542 -0.66 -2.84 -17.97
N ILE A 543 -1.94 -3.25 -18.04
CA ILE A 543 -2.96 -2.55 -18.85
C ILE A 543 -3.16 -1.12 -18.34
N LEU A 544 -3.16 -0.92 -17.03
CA LEU A 544 -3.21 0.39 -16.40
C LEU A 544 -2.02 1.26 -16.86
N GLY A 545 -0.81 0.70 -16.87
CA GLY A 545 0.39 1.36 -17.38
C GLY A 545 0.32 1.69 -18.87
N ASP A 546 -0.13 0.76 -19.71
CA ASP A 546 -0.30 1.00 -21.14
C ASP A 546 -1.26 2.17 -21.37
N VAL A 547 -2.43 2.12 -20.73
CA VAL A 547 -3.50 3.09 -20.93
C VAL A 547 -3.17 4.46 -20.36
N LEU A 548 -2.48 4.54 -19.22
CA LEU A 548 -2.17 5.81 -18.56
C LEU A 548 -0.86 6.45 -19.02
N LEU A 549 0.15 5.66 -19.38
CA LEU A 549 1.50 6.15 -19.67
C LEU A 549 1.89 6.08 -21.14
N LYS A 550 1.36 5.12 -21.90
CA LYS A 550 1.78 4.85 -23.28
C LYS A 550 0.76 5.32 -24.32
N ASP A 551 -0.51 5.00 -24.12
CA ASP A 551 -1.55 5.19 -25.14
C ASP A 551 -2.20 6.58 -25.10
N ARG A 552 -1.87 7.39 -24.09
CA ARG A 552 -2.41 8.75 -23.95
C ARG A 552 -1.73 9.72 -24.91
N MET A 553 -2.54 10.50 -25.62
CA MET A 553 -2.06 11.60 -26.47
C MET A 553 -1.37 12.73 -25.67
N SER A 554 -1.81 12.96 -24.43
CA SER A 554 -1.21 13.92 -23.50
C SER A 554 -1.36 13.41 -22.06
N MET A 555 -0.26 13.38 -21.31
CA MET A 555 -0.27 13.02 -19.89
C MET A 555 -0.98 14.06 -19.02
N GLN A 556 -1.15 15.30 -19.52
CA GLN A 556 -1.79 16.41 -18.81
C GLN A 556 -3.32 16.44 -18.98
N SER A 557 -3.89 15.63 -19.88
CA SER A 557 -5.35 15.56 -19.99
C SER A 557 -5.93 14.90 -18.73
N ALA A 558 -7.14 15.30 -18.34
CA ALA A 558 -7.91 14.70 -17.25
C ALA A 558 -9.17 14.01 -17.78
N ASP A 559 -9.21 13.70 -19.07
CA ASP A 559 -10.40 13.14 -19.72
C ASP A 559 -10.71 11.74 -19.22
N LEU A 560 -12.00 11.41 -19.16
CA LEU A 560 -12.46 10.06 -18.87
C LEU A 560 -11.93 9.08 -19.91
N ILE A 561 -11.42 7.96 -19.44
CA ILE A 561 -10.79 6.95 -20.30
C ILE A 561 -11.79 5.84 -20.58
N SER A 562 -12.03 5.54 -21.85
CA SER A 562 -12.91 4.42 -22.23
C SER A 562 -12.18 3.09 -22.13
N ASN A 563 -12.22 2.44 -20.96
CA ASN A 563 -11.66 1.10 -20.76
C ASN A 563 -12.46 0.29 -19.73
N THR A 564 -13.19 -0.72 -20.22
CA THR A 564 -14.04 -1.58 -19.37
C THR A 564 -13.26 -2.34 -18.31
N VAL A 565 -12.04 -2.81 -18.62
CA VAL A 565 -11.24 -3.57 -17.66
C VAL A 565 -10.81 -2.67 -16.50
N LEU A 566 -10.31 -1.47 -16.79
CA LEU A 566 -9.93 -0.52 -15.74
C LEU A 566 -11.13 -0.07 -14.88
N ALA A 567 -12.29 0.14 -15.50
CA ALA A 567 -13.50 0.56 -14.79
C ALA A 567 -14.11 -0.54 -13.90
N THR A 568 -14.04 -1.81 -14.30
CA THR A 568 -14.79 -2.90 -13.64
C THR A 568 -13.93 -3.85 -12.81
N PHE A 569 -12.64 -4.01 -13.13
CA PHE A 569 -11.75 -4.92 -12.40
C PHE A 569 -11.61 -4.60 -10.91
N PRO A 570 -11.58 -3.32 -10.45
CA PRO A 570 -11.54 -3.00 -9.02
C PRO A 570 -12.73 -3.57 -8.26
N LYS A 571 -13.94 -3.48 -8.82
CA LYS A 571 -15.17 -4.07 -8.23
C LYS A 571 -15.10 -5.60 -8.23
N LEU A 572 -14.53 -6.18 -9.28
CA LEU A 572 -14.36 -7.63 -9.44
C LEU A 572 -13.37 -8.19 -8.40
N LEU A 573 -12.32 -7.45 -8.08
CA LEU A 573 -11.31 -7.84 -7.10
C LEU A 573 -11.90 -8.09 -5.70
N GLU A 574 -12.98 -7.38 -5.35
CA GLU A 574 -13.69 -7.56 -4.08
C GLU A 574 -14.68 -8.75 -4.09
N GLN A 575 -14.80 -9.46 -5.22
CA GLN A 575 -15.66 -10.64 -5.40
C GLN A 575 -14.82 -11.89 -5.70
N PRO A 576 -14.52 -12.73 -4.69
CA PRO A 576 -13.65 -13.90 -4.85
C PRO A 576 -14.11 -14.91 -5.91
N ASP A 577 -15.42 -15.12 -6.03
CA ASP A 577 -16.00 -16.05 -7.00
C ASP A 577 -15.83 -15.58 -8.45
N MET A 578 -15.92 -14.27 -8.69
CA MET A 578 -15.63 -13.65 -9.99
C MET A 578 -14.13 -13.70 -10.33
N MET A 579 -13.27 -13.44 -9.34
CA MET A 579 -11.81 -13.61 -9.51
C MET A 579 -11.46 -15.06 -9.86
N ASP A 580 -12.11 -16.04 -9.23
CA ASP A 580 -11.92 -17.46 -9.53
C ASP A 580 -12.46 -17.85 -10.91
N ALA A 581 -13.58 -17.28 -11.34
CA ALA A 581 -14.12 -17.46 -12.68
C ALA A 581 -13.13 -16.95 -13.74
N LEU A 582 -12.66 -15.70 -13.60
CA LEU A 582 -11.67 -15.10 -14.51
C LEU A 582 -10.37 -15.92 -14.55
N ARG A 583 -9.88 -16.33 -13.37
CA ARG A 583 -8.66 -17.13 -13.27
C ARG A 583 -8.80 -18.48 -13.96
N SER A 584 -9.95 -19.14 -13.81
CA SER A 584 -10.23 -20.42 -14.44
C SER A 584 -10.31 -20.30 -15.96
N SER A 585 -11.03 -19.29 -16.46
CA SER A 585 -11.11 -18.99 -17.91
C SER A 585 -9.75 -18.63 -18.49
N TRP A 586 -8.94 -17.85 -17.77
CA TRP A 586 -7.59 -17.51 -18.20
C TRP A 586 -6.68 -18.75 -18.24
N ALA A 587 -6.68 -19.57 -17.19
CA ALA A 587 -5.85 -20.78 -17.12
C ALA A 587 -6.20 -21.76 -18.25
N GLU A 588 -7.48 -21.93 -18.56
CA GLU A 588 -7.94 -22.71 -19.71
C GLU A 588 -7.42 -22.12 -21.02
N LYS A 589 -7.62 -20.81 -21.26
CA LYS A 589 -7.16 -20.17 -22.48
C LYS A 589 -5.65 -20.26 -22.65
N GLU A 590 -4.90 -19.97 -21.58
CA GLU A 590 -3.44 -20.04 -21.55
C GLU A 590 -2.93 -21.45 -21.86
N SER A 591 -3.64 -22.50 -21.42
CA SER A 591 -3.28 -23.89 -21.74
C SER A 591 -3.31 -24.20 -23.24
N THR A 592 -4.13 -23.48 -24.02
CA THR A 592 -4.25 -23.66 -25.48
C THR A 592 -3.18 -22.93 -26.29
N LEU A 593 -2.43 -22.00 -25.66
CA LEU A 593 -1.46 -21.15 -26.36
C LEU A 593 -0.14 -21.89 -26.63
N LYS A 594 0.47 -21.59 -27.79
CA LYS A 594 1.81 -22.08 -28.15
C LYS A 594 2.89 -21.41 -27.29
N ARG A 595 4.06 -22.07 -27.18
CA ARG A 595 5.19 -21.51 -26.43
C ARG A 595 5.67 -20.16 -26.95
N SER A 596 5.61 -19.92 -28.26
CA SER A 596 5.96 -18.62 -28.86
C SER A 596 4.97 -17.52 -28.44
N GLU A 597 3.68 -17.83 -28.48
CA GLU A 597 2.59 -16.94 -28.05
C GLU A 597 2.70 -16.60 -26.55
N LYS A 598 3.09 -17.56 -25.70
CA LYS A 598 3.33 -17.33 -24.27
C LYS A 598 4.55 -16.45 -23.96
N ARG A 599 5.46 -16.26 -24.92
CA ARG A 599 6.62 -15.36 -24.75
C ARG A 599 6.31 -13.94 -25.19
N ASP A 600 5.28 -13.77 -26.02
CA ASP A 600 4.84 -12.47 -26.50
C ASP A 600 3.91 -11.81 -25.46
N LYS A 601 4.45 -10.80 -24.76
CA LYS A 601 3.71 -10.08 -23.71
C LYS A 601 2.51 -9.32 -24.25
N GLU A 602 2.62 -8.72 -25.44
CA GLU A 602 1.55 -7.92 -26.03
C GLU A 602 0.41 -8.84 -26.48
N PHE A 603 0.75 -9.98 -27.08
CA PHE A 603 -0.21 -11.02 -27.39
C PHE A 603 -0.92 -11.54 -26.15
N LEU A 604 -0.20 -11.79 -25.05
CA LEU A 604 -0.81 -12.24 -23.80
C LEU A 604 -1.77 -11.21 -23.21
N LYS A 605 -1.42 -9.91 -23.22
CA LYS A 605 -2.33 -8.84 -22.79
C LYS A 605 -3.59 -8.77 -23.66
N ALA A 606 -3.44 -8.79 -24.99
CA ALA A 606 -4.56 -8.80 -25.91
C ALA A 606 -5.48 -10.02 -25.70
N MET A 607 -4.89 -11.19 -25.47
CA MET A 607 -5.64 -12.41 -25.18
C MET A 607 -6.34 -12.35 -23.82
N PHE A 608 -5.71 -11.74 -22.82
CA PHE A 608 -6.30 -11.53 -21.50
C PHE A 608 -7.52 -10.61 -21.59
N LEU A 609 -7.41 -9.49 -22.31
CA LEU A 609 -8.54 -8.59 -22.59
C LEU A 609 -9.69 -9.35 -23.26
N LEU A 610 -9.39 -10.20 -24.25
CA LEU A 610 -10.40 -11.01 -24.91
C LEU A 610 -11.10 -11.98 -23.95
N VAL A 611 -10.35 -12.67 -23.08
CA VAL A 611 -10.92 -13.55 -22.05
C VAL A 611 -11.78 -12.76 -21.07
N TYR A 612 -11.31 -11.60 -20.63
CA TYR A 612 -12.05 -10.72 -19.74
C TYR A 612 -13.38 -10.29 -20.35
N HIS A 613 -13.37 -9.80 -21.59
CA HIS A 613 -14.59 -9.38 -22.28
C HIS A 613 -15.56 -10.53 -22.55
N ASN A 614 -15.06 -11.72 -22.90
CA ASN A 614 -15.92 -12.87 -23.16
C ASN A 614 -16.49 -13.51 -21.89
N CYS A 615 -15.89 -13.26 -20.73
CA CYS A 615 -16.25 -13.94 -19.50
C CYS A 615 -16.86 -13.00 -18.48
N MET A 616 -16.17 -11.91 -18.12
CA MET A 616 -16.54 -11.05 -17.00
C MET A 616 -17.64 -10.06 -17.37
N VAL A 617 -17.58 -9.45 -18.55
CA VAL A 617 -18.60 -8.48 -18.97
C VAL A 617 -20.01 -9.10 -18.99
N PRO A 618 -20.26 -10.28 -19.59
CA PRO A 618 -21.56 -10.93 -19.51
C PRO A 618 -22.01 -11.26 -18.10
N LEU A 619 -21.09 -11.72 -17.25
CA LEU A 619 -21.40 -12.08 -15.86
C LEU A 619 -21.75 -10.86 -15.00
N LEU A 620 -21.05 -9.74 -15.20
CA LEU A 620 -21.31 -8.49 -14.49
C LEU A 620 -22.70 -7.91 -14.82
N HIS A 621 -23.17 -8.07 -16.06
CA HIS A 621 -24.50 -7.59 -16.49
C HIS A 621 -25.59 -8.68 -16.46
N SER A 622 -25.33 -9.80 -15.77
CA SER A 622 -26.29 -10.90 -15.67
C SER A 622 -27.29 -10.63 -14.55
N THR A 623 -28.57 -10.49 -14.87
CA THR A 623 -29.64 -10.39 -13.86
C THR A 623 -29.84 -11.69 -13.07
N LEU A 624 -29.29 -12.80 -13.57
CA LEU A 624 -29.35 -14.09 -12.90
C LEU A 624 -28.32 -14.21 -11.78
N LEU A 625 -27.28 -13.35 -11.78
CA LEU A 625 -26.22 -13.38 -10.78
C LEU A 625 -26.64 -12.51 -9.58
N PRO A 626 -27.05 -13.08 -8.44
CA PRO A 626 -27.44 -12.28 -7.28
C PRO A 626 -26.22 -11.55 -6.70
N PRO A 627 -26.40 -10.44 -5.96
CA PRO A 627 -25.30 -9.68 -5.40
C PRO A 627 -24.43 -10.53 -4.46
N TYR A 628 -23.12 -10.29 -4.48
CA TYR A 628 -22.20 -11.00 -3.60
C TYR A 628 -22.50 -10.70 -2.13
N ARG A 629 -22.58 -11.75 -1.31
CA ARG A 629 -22.81 -11.65 0.14
C ARG A 629 -21.89 -12.61 0.88
N TRP A 630 -21.03 -12.05 1.71
CA TRP A 630 -20.08 -12.81 2.52
C TRP A 630 -20.79 -13.76 3.49
N ALA A 631 -20.30 -15.00 3.57
CA ALA A 631 -20.73 -16.02 4.52
C ALA A 631 -22.22 -16.41 4.40
N GLU A 632 -22.81 -16.22 3.22
CA GLU A 632 -24.19 -16.63 2.93
C GLU A 632 -24.20 -17.81 1.95
N GLU A 633 -24.15 -19.03 2.50
CA GLU A 633 -23.98 -20.27 1.74
C GLU A 633 -24.99 -20.42 0.60
N GLU A 634 -26.26 -20.05 0.82
CA GLU A 634 -27.30 -20.11 -0.22
C GLU A 634 -27.03 -19.16 -1.39
N THR A 635 -26.59 -17.93 -1.10
CA THR A 635 -26.26 -16.93 -2.13
C THR A 635 -24.97 -17.30 -2.85
N GLU A 636 -23.94 -17.74 -2.12
CA GLU A 636 -22.69 -18.21 -2.69
C GLU A 636 -22.90 -19.43 -3.61
N ALA A 637 -23.73 -20.39 -3.19
CA ALA A 637 -24.09 -21.55 -4.02
C ALA A 637 -24.90 -21.16 -5.26
N ALA A 638 -25.83 -20.21 -5.14
CA ALA A 638 -26.59 -19.69 -6.27
C ALA A 638 -25.68 -18.99 -7.29
N ARG A 639 -24.77 -18.12 -6.82
CA ARG A 639 -23.77 -17.44 -7.67
C ARG A 639 -22.86 -18.44 -8.36
N TRP A 640 -22.31 -19.39 -7.60
CA TRP A 640 -21.45 -20.45 -8.14
C TRP A 640 -22.13 -21.22 -9.27
N LYS A 641 -23.41 -21.57 -9.10
CA LYS A 641 -24.19 -22.28 -10.13
C LYS A 641 -24.31 -21.45 -11.40
N VAL A 642 -24.70 -20.18 -11.29
CA VAL A 642 -24.84 -19.26 -12.43
C VAL A 642 -23.51 -19.09 -13.17
N ILE A 643 -22.43 -18.86 -12.44
CA ILE A 643 -21.08 -18.73 -13.00
C ILE A 643 -20.68 -20.03 -13.72
N THR A 644 -20.84 -21.19 -13.09
CA THR A 644 -20.45 -22.48 -13.67
C THR A 644 -21.25 -22.80 -14.93
N ASP A 645 -22.57 -22.58 -14.90
CA ASP A 645 -23.45 -22.81 -16.04
C ASP A 645 -23.05 -21.89 -17.21
N PHE A 646 -22.76 -20.62 -16.94
CA PHE A 646 -22.27 -19.67 -17.95
C PHE A 646 -20.91 -20.06 -18.53
N LEU A 647 -19.93 -20.41 -17.69
CA LEU A 647 -18.59 -20.81 -18.13
C LEU A 647 -18.66 -22.04 -19.06
N LYS A 648 -19.53 -23.00 -18.72
CA LYS A 648 -19.76 -24.18 -19.56
C LYS A 648 -20.39 -23.83 -20.91
N GLN A 649 -21.41 -22.96 -20.93
CA GLN A 649 -22.00 -22.48 -22.19
C GLN A 649 -20.98 -21.76 -23.08
N ASN A 650 -20.09 -20.98 -22.46
CA ASN A 650 -19.04 -20.26 -23.17
C ASN A 650 -18.02 -21.23 -23.80
N GLN A 651 -17.71 -22.34 -23.13
CA GLN A 651 -16.84 -23.42 -23.64
C GLN A 651 -17.46 -24.21 -24.79
N ASP A 652 -18.77 -24.46 -24.74
CA ASP A 652 -19.51 -25.25 -25.74
C ASP A 652 -19.69 -24.53 -27.09
N GLY A 653 -19.08 -23.34 -27.25
CA GLY A 653 -18.91 -22.66 -28.54
C GLY A 653 -19.98 -21.61 -28.87
N GLU A 654 -20.88 -21.31 -27.94
CA GLU A 654 -21.79 -20.17 -28.10
C GLU A 654 -21.04 -18.84 -27.91
N GLY A 655 -20.04 -18.79 -27.03
CA GLY A 655 -19.26 -17.57 -26.79
C GLY A 655 -20.01 -16.53 -25.96
N GLY A 656 -19.29 -15.66 -25.26
CA GLY A 656 -19.87 -14.64 -24.38
C GLY A 656 -20.84 -13.68 -25.09
N LEU A 657 -20.61 -13.42 -26.38
CA LEU A 657 -21.49 -12.58 -27.20
C LEU A 657 -22.85 -13.26 -27.48
N GLN A 658 -22.88 -14.56 -27.77
CA GLN A 658 -24.14 -15.27 -27.99
C GLN A 658 -24.95 -15.38 -26.70
N ALA A 659 -24.28 -15.54 -25.55
CA ALA A 659 -24.93 -15.51 -24.25
C ALA A 659 -25.60 -14.15 -23.97
N LEU A 660 -24.89 -13.04 -24.27
CA LEU A 660 -25.42 -11.67 -24.18
C LEU A 660 -26.55 -11.38 -25.18
N LEU A 661 -26.50 -11.97 -26.37
CA LEU A 661 -27.50 -11.79 -27.43
C LEU A 661 -28.62 -12.84 -27.38
N SER A 662 -28.62 -13.70 -26.36
CA SER A 662 -29.62 -14.74 -26.21
C SER A 662 -31.01 -14.12 -26.02
N PRO A 663 -32.03 -14.53 -26.79
CA PRO A 663 -33.38 -13.98 -26.68
C PRO A 663 -34.06 -14.31 -25.34
N HIS A 664 -33.43 -15.18 -24.53
CA HIS A 664 -33.87 -15.53 -23.18
C HIS A 664 -33.06 -14.83 -22.08
N GLY A 665 -32.02 -14.08 -22.44
CA GLY A 665 -31.19 -13.31 -21.50
C GLY A 665 -31.91 -12.05 -21.04
N VAL A 666 -32.15 -11.94 -19.74
CA VAL A 666 -32.57 -10.67 -19.13
C VAL A 666 -31.29 -9.98 -18.67
N HIS A 667 -31.00 -8.80 -19.23
CA HIS A 667 -29.80 -8.02 -18.93
C HIS A 667 -30.18 -6.71 -18.25
N GLU A 668 -29.32 -6.23 -17.37
CA GLU A 668 -29.47 -4.88 -16.81
C GLU A 668 -29.22 -3.82 -17.89
N PRO A 669 -29.84 -2.62 -17.78
CA PRO A 669 -29.52 -1.51 -18.67
C PRO A 669 -28.03 -1.20 -18.62
N PHE A 670 -27.43 -0.96 -19.79
CA PHE A 670 -26.03 -0.57 -19.89
C PHE A 670 -25.77 0.74 -19.12
N ASP A 671 -24.79 0.71 -18.21
CA ASP A 671 -24.31 1.89 -17.51
C ASP A 671 -22.97 2.35 -18.11
N ILE A 672 -22.94 3.61 -18.56
CA ILE A 672 -21.73 4.21 -19.14
C ILE A 672 -20.57 4.24 -18.14
N SER A 673 -20.87 4.26 -16.84
CA SER A 673 -19.86 4.23 -15.77
C SER A 673 -18.98 2.97 -15.84
N GLU A 674 -19.47 1.89 -16.45
CA GLU A 674 -18.76 0.62 -16.58
C GLU A 674 -17.77 0.60 -17.74
N GLN A 675 -17.80 1.63 -18.60
CA GLN A 675 -16.81 1.85 -19.65
C GLN A 675 -15.90 3.04 -19.37
N THR A 676 -16.30 3.96 -18.49
CA THR A 676 -15.51 5.15 -18.15
C THR A 676 -14.65 4.92 -16.93
N TYR A 677 -13.34 4.99 -17.11
CA TYR A 677 -12.36 5.01 -16.04
C TYR A 677 -11.94 6.46 -15.76
N ASP A 678 -12.33 6.96 -14.59
CA ASP A 678 -11.88 8.24 -14.03
C ASP A 678 -10.69 7.97 -13.11
N PHE A 679 -9.48 8.06 -13.65
CA PHE A 679 -8.30 7.79 -12.83
C PHE A 679 -8.16 8.79 -11.68
N LEU A 680 -8.58 10.07 -11.84
CA LEU A 680 -8.49 11.10 -10.81
C LEU A 680 -9.48 10.87 -9.66
N GLY A 681 -10.69 10.43 -9.99
CA GLY A 681 -11.69 10.01 -9.00
C GLY A 681 -11.27 8.77 -8.22
N GLU A 682 -10.62 7.82 -8.90
CA GLU A 682 -10.14 6.54 -8.35
C GLU A 682 -8.77 6.63 -7.67
N LEU A 683 -8.10 7.78 -7.70
CA LEU A 683 -6.77 7.96 -7.09
C LEU A 683 -6.75 7.61 -5.60
N ARG A 684 -5.65 6.98 -5.19
CA ARG A 684 -5.31 6.86 -3.77
C ARG A 684 -5.07 8.26 -3.21
N LYS A 685 -5.97 8.71 -2.36
CA LYS A 685 -5.83 9.98 -1.63
C LYS A 685 -4.89 9.76 -0.45
N ASN A 686 -3.81 10.51 -0.41
CA ASN A 686 -2.94 10.54 0.76
C ASN A 686 -3.74 11.11 1.94
N ILE A 687 -4.17 10.24 2.85
CA ILE A 687 -4.62 10.65 4.18
C ILE A 687 -3.33 10.88 4.97
N ALA A 688 -2.80 12.10 4.86
CA ALA A 688 -1.64 12.57 5.59
C ALA A 688 -1.92 12.60 7.10
#